data_AF-A0A2W3YUV7-F1
#
_entry.id   AF-A0A2W3YUV7-F1
#
_cell.length_a   1.000
_cell.length_b   1.000
_cell.length_c   1.000
_cell.angle_alpha   90.00
_cell.angle_beta   90.00
_cell.angle_gamma   90.00
#
_symmetry.space_group_name_H-M   'P 1'
#
loop_
_entity.id
_entity.type
_entity.pdbx_description
1 polymer ?
#
loop_
_entity_poly.entity_id
_entity_poly.type
_entity_poly.pdbx_seq_one_letter_code
_entity_poly.pdbx_strand_id
1 'polypeptide(L)'
;MKVTQKKIYKMYKRKKQWVVAPVVFGLLINALSPVAALAVTDTDTTLKAEQARAVSTNNLEALKAEAETNILVLVSLTKEAKDQFIKAVKDATNDSGIKIALKEARQADVVQSVANEKEEYASKINALSFLSDGTKTTYINKITALGFDALIKTYEKVVVDKNYATAKASFDTQLEEIKVAANEIMEQAIAEDTALANIPQYKIEQKAVINNLTYLSELQKYNYNKGIDAVETKVEIDAIVAKATAENTTLLSEEITGKIAELETKVAEIKEVDSTKHDELTAMINGVGKETNAETLSKLISLESVIAKEVKDVLEGALTTQLKTEKTALKTTILNDKKANELITDAEVRKFTTRVEASKTLEELSVVQSEWKALVAVKDIEKEQDTGKAQQVAKDLVDKLELDEVQKNHYLESIRLTNDTTEIAKIVVEAQNAAREWKEKNEAELKAAKEQAIKEINALKHLSKDAKITLIENVDKAINIAEVAEQLVSAKTEDAIVQLNNEKETAKSKIKKFNYLSEEEQKPFIDSIDKAESSAAITAILNDAIYADYKAGVGAIDDADLADAKVLAKEVINKLENLTAAEKTVAFKDIDKATTVQQITDALDQAKELDKGNASANELAKELEKYKEDKKAEIDTLEFLSKEEKNGYKAEINLATDRDEVDDVFNKASAANKQIEQEKFEVDKEKNTLISKIKNYKELTDAEKKQFISQTFDCKSVDEVTTLSEKIAQLCLDREISNAADNYKTVIKKAIDGLLSLSQRQKEAYQKEVEATKDKAAAVKIYESAKAEDIRIFDKEKTNDVDSLIASGSYVEAQKVINQLKSDATRKQYQKKLNDSIALTDAKADANKQIDALENLSVEEKAAAKEKISKLTTKAAVEKEVKALVKADNLVHDKLLIELAEAQIKGKDFAKAAKTIEQIRDADTKAALQKQLENAQKVVPTFRGSAHVSNKGWMKPVGANKVIGTTGKSLQMEAVKLTLSDVEMPKSAKSVAGGIKYRAHVRNIGWQKFVSNGAVAGTVGQVRQMEAIQIKLTGELAKRYDVQYRVHGRNYGWQKYVSNGATAGTVGKSLRMEALQVRLVEKK
;
A
#
# COMPACT_ATOMS: atom_id res chain seq x y z
N MET A 1 30.01 20.88 -12.49
CA MET A 1 29.98 22.31 -12.06
C MET A 1 30.11 22.37 -10.53
N LYS A 2 30.38 23.55 -9.93
CA LYS A 2 30.55 23.76 -8.46
C LYS A 2 29.23 24.28 -7.85
N VAL A 3 28.70 23.76 -6.72
CA VAL A 3 29.15 23.78 -5.29
C VAL A 3 28.88 25.11 -4.57
N THR A 4 28.01 25.07 -3.54
CA THR A 4 28.07 25.76 -2.22
C THR A 4 26.82 25.38 -1.38
N GLN A 5 26.83 25.21 -0.05
CA GLN A 5 27.92 25.05 0.92
C GLN A 5 27.39 24.46 2.26
N LYS A 6 28.20 23.71 3.02
CA LYS A 6 27.95 23.34 4.43
C LYS A 6 29.24 23.48 5.26
N LYS A 7 29.10 23.54 6.59
CA LYS A 7 30.17 23.56 7.63
C LYS A 7 30.30 22.13 8.22
N ILE A 8 31.38 21.63 8.84
CA ILE A 8 32.80 22.03 9.13
C ILE A 8 33.54 20.71 9.53
N TYR A 9 34.86 20.51 9.63
CA TYR A 9 36.06 21.38 9.60
C TYR A 9 37.10 20.85 8.57
N LYS A 10 38.37 20.53 8.94
CA LYS A 10 39.36 19.81 8.09
C LYS A 10 40.55 19.22 8.88
N MET A 11 41.16 18.15 8.36
CA MET A 11 42.49 17.67 8.80
C MET A 11 43.63 18.68 8.53
N TYR A 12 44.70 18.60 9.32
CA TYR A 12 45.82 19.55 9.30
C TYR A 12 46.89 19.27 8.22
N LYS A 13 47.12 20.25 7.34
CA LYS A 13 48.46 20.87 7.17
C LYS A 13 48.35 22.27 6.55
N ARG A 14 49.18 23.22 7.02
CA ARG A 14 49.32 24.56 6.40
C ARG A 14 49.85 24.43 4.98
N LYS A 15 49.27 25.15 4.00
CA LYS A 15 49.97 25.61 2.78
C LYS A 15 49.40 26.93 2.23
N LYS A 16 50.11 28.03 2.49
CA LYS A 16 50.25 29.23 1.65
C LYS A 16 51.56 29.91 2.08
N GLN A 17 52.54 30.19 1.20
CA GLN A 17 52.73 29.78 -0.19
C GLN A 17 54.14 29.19 -0.40
N TRP A 18 54.47 28.88 -1.65
CA TRP A 18 55.75 28.28 -2.06
C TRP A 18 56.82 29.37 -2.20
N VAL A 19 58.10 29.01 -2.04
CA VAL A 19 59.15 29.17 -3.08
C VAL A 19 60.46 28.50 -2.62
N VAL A 20 61.10 27.82 -3.58
CA VAL A 20 62.51 27.41 -3.75
C VAL A 20 63.51 27.67 -2.60
N ALA A 21 64.32 26.64 -2.29
CA ALA A 21 65.59 26.82 -1.59
C ALA A 21 66.74 27.08 -2.58
N PRO A 22 67.66 28.01 -2.24
CA PRO A 22 69.08 27.71 -2.41
C PRO A 22 69.91 28.00 -1.14
N VAL A 23 70.61 26.95 -0.67
CA VAL A 23 72.09 26.89 -0.66
C VAL A 23 72.89 28.12 -0.13
N VAL A 24 73.69 27.85 0.93
CA VAL A 24 74.99 28.49 1.31
C VAL A 24 75.04 29.77 2.20
N PHE A 25 75.81 29.63 3.31
CA PHE A 25 76.61 30.59 4.12
C PHE A 25 76.03 31.95 4.60
N GLY A 26 76.41 32.37 5.83
CA GLY A 26 76.16 33.75 6.30
C GLY A 26 76.43 34.13 7.76
N LEU A 27 77.60 33.80 8.32
CA LEU A 27 78.40 34.57 9.32
C LEU A 27 77.79 35.75 10.16
N LEU A 28 78.25 35.87 11.44
CA LEU A 28 78.35 37.11 12.29
C LEU A 28 77.03 37.65 12.91
N ILE A 29 76.96 38.36 14.07
CA ILE A 29 77.82 38.50 15.28
C ILE A 29 77.00 39.15 16.45
N ASN A 30 77.29 38.82 17.73
CA ASN A 30 76.94 39.54 18.99
C ASN A 30 75.43 39.89 19.25
N ALA A 31 74.97 40.39 20.41
CA ALA A 31 75.58 40.73 21.71
C ALA A 31 74.56 40.55 22.88
N LEU A 32 75.07 40.47 24.13
CA LEU A 32 74.51 40.98 25.42
C LEU A 32 72.99 40.77 25.72
N SER A 33 72.50 40.08 26.76
CA SER A 33 72.88 40.05 28.20
C SER A 33 72.74 41.41 28.92
N PRO A 34 72.66 41.51 30.27
CA PRO A 34 72.76 40.50 31.35
C PRO A 34 71.50 40.56 32.28
N VAL A 35 71.40 40.15 33.57
CA VAL A 35 72.27 39.65 34.68
C VAL A 35 71.40 38.61 35.45
N ALA A 36 71.82 37.43 35.94
CA ALA A 36 72.87 37.05 36.92
C ALA A 36 72.68 37.69 38.32
N ALA A 37 73.11 37.12 39.47
CA ALA A 37 73.72 35.82 39.81
C ALA A 37 73.26 35.43 41.25
N LEU A 38 73.88 34.61 42.14
CA LEU A 38 75.18 33.90 42.23
C LEU A 38 75.03 32.69 43.21
N ALA A 39 76.13 32.17 43.78
CA ALA A 39 76.21 31.07 44.78
C ALA A 39 77.42 31.31 45.72
N VAL A 40 78.19 30.26 46.10
CA VAL A 40 79.58 30.26 46.70
C VAL A 40 79.64 30.44 48.25
N THR A 41 80.39 29.70 49.10
CA THR A 41 81.24 28.45 49.01
C THR A 41 81.50 27.81 50.42
N ASP A 42 82.17 26.65 50.45
CA ASP A 42 82.75 25.90 51.58
C ASP A 42 83.85 26.62 52.41
N THR A 43 84.23 26.05 53.58
CA THR A 43 85.64 25.71 53.96
C THR A 43 85.74 24.84 55.26
N ASP A 44 86.96 24.42 55.63
CA ASP A 44 87.29 23.27 56.53
C ASP A 44 88.13 23.67 57.79
N THR A 45 88.42 22.71 58.71
CA THR A 45 89.63 22.51 59.57
C THR A 45 89.48 22.26 61.11
N THR A 46 89.55 20.98 61.51
CA THR A 46 90.40 20.33 62.57
C THR A 46 90.54 20.79 64.06
N LEU A 47 90.64 19.76 64.95
CA LEU A 47 91.64 19.49 66.06
C LEU A 47 91.28 19.53 67.58
N LYS A 48 91.75 18.44 68.27
CA LYS A 48 92.16 18.27 69.71
C LYS A 48 91.10 18.01 70.82
N ALA A 49 91.59 17.65 72.02
CA ALA A 49 90.91 16.79 73.02
C ALA A 49 91.38 16.99 74.50
N GLU A 50 90.74 16.25 75.44
CA GLU A 50 91.32 15.63 76.67
C GLU A 50 90.88 16.09 78.11
N GLN A 51 90.57 15.09 78.97
CA GLN A 51 90.57 14.97 80.47
C GLN A 51 89.80 15.90 81.49
N ALA A 52 88.82 15.26 82.19
CA ALA A 52 88.75 14.97 83.66
C ALA A 52 88.27 15.97 84.79
N ARG A 53 87.59 15.37 85.80
CA ARG A 53 87.42 15.70 87.26
C ARG A 53 86.52 16.88 87.79
N ALA A 54 85.22 16.57 87.96
CA ALA A 54 84.48 16.33 89.23
C ALA A 54 84.41 17.29 90.47
N VAL A 55 83.22 17.26 91.12
CA VAL A 55 82.83 17.59 92.53
C VAL A 55 82.45 19.04 92.92
N SER A 56 81.13 19.31 93.12
CA SER A 56 80.52 19.51 94.47
C SER A 56 79.01 19.87 94.45
N THR A 57 78.19 19.04 95.10
CA THR A 57 76.82 19.21 95.69
C THR A 57 75.77 20.26 95.25
N ASN A 58 76.07 21.42 94.67
CA ASN A 58 75.05 22.43 94.30
C ASN A 58 74.12 22.01 93.14
N ASN A 59 74.30 20.80 92.59
CA ASN A 59 73.73 20.40 91.30
C ASN A 59 72.36 19.72 91.39
N LEU A 60 71.98 19.11 92.52
CA LEU A 60 70.89 18.13 92.55
C LEU A 60 69.48 18.75 92.42
N GLU A 61 69.18 19.82 93.15
CA GLU A 61 67.88 20.50 93.05
C GLU A 61 67.75 21.26 91.72
N ALA A 62 68.85 21.76 91.15
CA ALA A 62 68.87 22.32 89.81
C ALA A 62 68.49 21.26 88.76
N LEU A 63 69.06 20.05 88.86
CA LEU A 63 68.72 18.91 87.99
C LEU A 63 67.26 18.46 88.13
N LYS A 64 66.63 18.60 89.30
CA LYS A 64 65.18 18.37 89.45
C LYS A 64 64.35 19.38 88.67
N ALA A 65 64.58 20.67 88.89
CA ALA A 65 63.85 21.73 88.19
C ALA A 65 64.05 21.68 86.67
N GLU A 66 65.27 21.34 86.22
CA GLU A 66 65.58 21.08 84.81
C GLU A 66 64.80 19.86 84.28
N ALA A 67 64.74 18.76 85.03
CA ALA A 67 64.01 17.55 84.65
C ALA A 67 62.49 17.76 84.60
N GLU A 68 61.89 18.48 85.54
CA GLU A 68 60.47 18.86 85.49
C GLU A 68 60.14 19.69 84.25
N THR A 69 60.98 20.70 83.95
CA THR A 69 60.85 21.54 82.76
C THR A 69 60.94 20.69 81.49
N ASN A 70 61.87 19.72 81.45
CA ASN A 70 62.03 18.78 80.35
C ASN A 70 60.87 17.78 80.18
N ILE A 71 60.06 17.52 81.22
CA ILE A 71 58.85 16.68 81.12
C ILE A 71 57.65 17.49 80.64
N LEU A 72 57.51 18.74 81.09
CA LEU A 72 56.41 19.62 80.70
C LEU A 72 56.37 19.87 79.18
N VAL A 73 57.54 19.98 78.54
CA VAL A 73 57.70 20.22 77.09
C VAL A 73 57.53 18.99 76.18
N LEU A 74 57.37 17.78 76.75
CA LEU A 74 57.01 16.58 75.98
C LEU A 74 55.64 16.78 75.32
N VAL A 75 55.46 16.46 74.04
CA VAL A 75 54.32 17.00 73.27
C VAL A 75 53.12 16.05 73.24
N SER A 76 53.37 14.73 73.26
CA SER A 76 52.37 13.70 73.03
C SER A 76 51.77 13.13 74.32
N LEU A 77 52.48 13.24 75.46
CA LEU A 77 51.92 12.89 76.77
C LEU A 77 50.74 13.78 77.18
N THR A 78 49.69 13.16 77.71
CA THR A 78 48.63 13.88 78.43
C THR A 78 49.18 14.59 79.67
N LYS A 79 48.46 15.60 80.16
CA LYS A 79 48.85 16.34 81.36
C LYS A 79 48.99 15.42 82.57
N GLU A 80 48.06 14.49 82.71
CA GLU A 80 47.95 13.53 83.80
C GLU A 80 49.15 12.56 83.81
N ALA A 81 49.66 12.18 82.62
CA ALA A 81 50.89 11.39 82.50
C ALA A 81 52.14 12.21 82.86
N LYS A 82 52.24 13.46 82.41
CA LYS A 82 53.34 14.38 82.77
C LYS A 82 53.43 14.59 84.28
N ASP A 83 52.29 14.86 84.94
CA ASP A 83 52.22 15.11 86.37
C ASP A 83 52.71 13.91 87.20
N GLN A 84 52.53 12.67 86.72
CA GLN A 84 53.08 11.46 87.35
C GLN A 84 54.62 11.40 87.26
N PHE A 85 55.20 11.65 86.09
CA PHE A 85 56.67 11.64 85.94
C PHE A 85 57.34 12.83 86.65
N ILE A 86 56.71 14.00 86.67
CA ILE A 86 57.13 15.17 87.46
C ILE A 86 57.20 14.83 88.95
N LYS A 87 56.24 14.05 89.46
CA LYS A 87 56.29 13.55 90.84
C LYS A 87 57.46 12.59 91.06
N ALA A 88 57.70 11.65 90.15
CA ALA A 88 58.84 10.73 90.25
C ALA A 88 60.21 11.46 90.25
N VAL A 89 60.34 12.56 89.50
CA VAL A 89 61.51 13.46 89.55
C VAL A 89 61.66 14.15 90.92
N LYS A 90 60.56 14.60 91.54
CA LYS A 90 60.57 15.23 92.87
C LYS A 90 60.99 14.25 93.97
N ASP A 91 60.43 13.05 93.93
CA ASP A 91 60.66 11.99 94.93
C ASP A 91 62.07 11.37 94.81
N ALA A 92 62.80 11.60 93.72
CA ALA A 92 64.16 11.10 93.52
C ALA A 92 65.19 11.69 94.52
N THR A 93 65.98 10.81 95.14
CA THR A 93 66.97 11.16 96.18
C THR A 93 68.38 11.40 95.64
N ASN A 94 68.62 11.16 94.35
CA ASN A 94 69.93 11.30 93.71
C ASN A 94 69.79 11.50 92.19
N ASP A 95 70.90 11.93 91.56
CA ASP A 95 71.02 12.23 90.12
C ASP A 95 70.56 11.08 89.21
N SER A 96 70.86 9.82 89.57
CA SER A 96 70.44 8.65 88.81
C SER A 96 68.92 8.46 88.83
N GLY A 97 68.27 8.68 89.98
CA GLY A 97 66.81 8.60 90.10
C GLY A 97 66.08 9.65 89.26
N ILE A 98 66.59 10.88 89.24
CA ILE A 98 66.05 11.98 88.40
C ILE A 98 66.16 11.59 86.91
N LYS A 99 67.31 11.05 86.50
CA LYS A 99 67.56 10.63 85.11
C LYS A 99 66.69 9.46 84.68
N ILE A 100 66.45 8.48 85.55
CA ILE A 100 65.53 7.36 85.29
C ILE A 100 64.11 7.89 85.06
N ALA A 101 63.55 8.68 85.99
CA ALA A 101 62.19 9.22 85.85
C ALA A 101 62.02 10.10 84.59
N LEU A 102 63.04 10.92 84.28
CA LEU A 102 63.08 11.75 83.07
C LEU A 102 63.21 10.90 81.79
N LYS A 103 63.98 9.81 81.82
CA LYS A 103 64.11 8.86 80.71
C LYS A 103 62.79 8.13 80.46
N GLU A 104 62.12 7.64 81.50
CA GLU A 104 60.84 6.94 81.40
C GLU A 104 59.76 7.84 80.80
N ALA A 105 59.67 9.11 81.25
CA ALA A 105 58.79 10.11 80.64
C ALA A 105 59.06 10.31 79.15
N ARG A 106 60.34 10.43 78.78
CA ARG A 106 60.81 10.59 77.39
C ARG A 106 60.63 9.33 76.53
N GLN A 107 60.42 8.16 77.13
CA GLN A 107 60.03 6.93 76.42
C GLN A 107 58.51 6.87 76.25
N ALA A 108 57.73 7.20 77.29
CA ALA A 108 56.28 7.25 77.22
C ALA A 108 55.76 8.29 76.21
N ASP A 109 56.40 9.46 76.07
CA ASP A 109 56.06 10.46 75.05
C ASP A 109 56.21 9.92 73.62
N VAL A 110 57.31 9.20 73.36
CA VAL A 110 57.56 8.55 72.08
C VAL A 110 56.52 7.46 71.78
N VAL A 111 56.20 6.61 72.77
CA VAL A 111 55.15 5.58 72.63
C VAL A 111 53.80 6.21 72.32
N GLN A 112 53.43 7.29 73.02
CA GLN A 112 52.16 7.97 72.81
C GLN A 112 52.11 8.71 71.46
N SER A 113 53.24 9.28 70.99
CA SER A 113 53.31 9.91 69.67
C SER A 113 52.98 8.91 68.55
N VAL A 114 53.53 7.69 68.62
CA VAL A 114 53.25 6.60 67.68
C VAL A 114 51.80 6.12 67.77
N ALA A 115 51.22 6.05 68.97
CA ALA A 115 49.83 5.64 69.15
C ALA A 115 48.86 6.64 68.48
N ASN A 116 49.06 7.94 68.70
CA ASN A 116 48.22 9.00 68.13
C ASN A 116 48.23 8.96 66.58
N GLU A 117 49.40 8.80 65.97
CA GLU A 117 49.54 8.74 64.50
C GLU A 117 48.81 7.52 63.91
N LYS A 118 48.94 6.33 64.53
CA LYS A 118 48.21 5.12 64.11
C LYS A 118 46.69 5.33 64.14
N GLU A 119 46.17 6.00 65.17
CA GLU A 119 44.75 6.30 65.33
C GLU A 119 44.26 7.34 64.30
N GLU A 120 45.09 8.34 63.96
CA GLU A 120 44.78 9.33 62.93
C GLU A 120 44.65 8.69 61.52
N TYR A 121 45.60 7.85 61.11
CA TYR A 121 45.50 7.14 59.81
C TYR A 121 44.34 6.14 59.78
N ALA A 122 44.08 5.43 60.87
CA ALA A 122 42.91 4.54 60.97
C ALA A 122 41.59 5.31 60.82
N SER A 123 41.48 6.46 61.47
CA SER A 123 40.31 7.35 61.36
C SER A 123 40.11 7.87 59.94
N LYS A 124 41.19 8.29 59.27
CA LYS A 124 41.17 8.73 57.86
C LYS A 124 40.67 7.64 56.91
N ILE A 125 41.18 6.41 57.02
CA ILE A 125 40.74 5.27 56.17
C ILE A 125 39.27 4.93 56.44
N ASN A 126 38.83 4.92 57.70
CA ASN A 126 37.45 4.58 58.03
C ASN A 126 36.42 5.58 57.48
N ALA A 127 36.82 6.84 57.28
CA ALA A 127 35.99 7.90 56.69
C ALA A 127 35.82 7.81 55.15
N LEU A 128 36.58 6.94 54.47
CA LEU A 128 36.38 6.64 53.04
C LEU A 128 35.00 5.99 52.81
N SER A 129 34.31 6.33 51.72
CA SER A 129 32.85 6.13 51.63
C SER A 129 32.40 4.94 50.78
N PHE A 130 33.28 4.40 49.92
CA PHE A 130 32.99 3.35 48.94
C PHE A 130 33.83 2.08 49.16
N LEU A 131 34.97 2.17 49.86
CA LEU A 131 35.71 1.00 50.34
C LEU A 131 34.87 0.17 51.34
N SER A 132 34.84 -1.15 51.14
CA SER A 132 34.25 -2.08 52.11
C SER A 132 35.07 -2.18 53.40
N ASP A 133 34.44 -2.55 54.51
CA ASP A 133 35.10 -2.61 55.83
C ASP A 133 36.27 -3.59 55.88
N GLY A 134 36.24 -4.67 55.08
CA GLY A 134 37.36 -5.60 54.91
C GLY A 134 38.55 -4.95 54.18
N THR A 135 38.29 -4.12 53.17
CA THR A 135 39.32 -3.36 52.45
C THR A 135 39.91 -2.26 53.34
N LYS A 136 39.06 -1.51 54.06
CA LYS A 136 39.49 -0.53 55.09
C LYS A 136 40.40 -1.17 56.13
N THR A 137 39.96 -2.29 56.72
CA THR A 137 40.75 -3.07 57.69
C THR A 137 42.09 -3.51 57.10
N THR A 138 42.13 -3.90 55.82
CA THR A 138 43.36 -4.27 55.12
C THR A 138 44.32 -3.09 55.00
N TYR A 139 43.85 -1.89 54.65
CA TYR A 139 44.70 -0.69 54.59
C TYR A 139 45.21 -0.24 55.96
N ILE A 140 44.37 -0.32 57.00
CA ILE A 140 44.78 -0.02 58.39
C ILE A 140 45.86 -1.00 58.87
N ASN A 141 45.73 -2.29 58.54
CA ASN A 141 46.73 -3.31 58.84
C ASN A 141 48.04 -3.09 58.06
N LYS A 142 47.98 -2.61 56.80
CA LYS A 142 49.19 -2.21 56.05
C LYS A 142 49.93 -1.06 56.73
N ILE A 143 49.23 0.02 57.12
CA ILE A 143 49.85 1.19 57.77
C ILE A 143 50.43 0.82 59.15
N THR A 144 49.68 0.11 59.99
CA THR A 144 50.16 -0.27 61.33
C THR A 144 51.38 -1.20 61.29
N ALA A 145 51.60 -1.92 60.18
CA ALA A 145 52.76 -2.77 59.95
C ALA A 145 54.04 -2.04 59.46
N LEU A 146 54.01 -0.72 59.20
CA LEU A 146 55.15 0.08 58.69
C LEU A 146 56.32 0.26 59.68
N GLY A 147 56.52 -0.64 60.64
CA GLY A 147 57.68 -0.60 61.54
C GLY A 147 57.58 0.35 62.73
N PHE A 148 56.44 1.00 62.95
CA PHE A 148 56.16 1.83 64.14
C PHE A 148 56.63 1.20 65.47
N ASP A 149 56.39 -0.10 65.68
CA ASP A 149 56.77 -0.80 66.91
C ASP A 149 58.27 -1.17 66.97
N ALA A 150 58.95 -1.17 65.81
CA ALA A 150 60.40 -1.31 65.71
C ALA A 150 61.11 0.04 65.92
N LEU A 151 60.48 1.15 65.52
CA LEU A 151 60.95 2.51 65.79
C LEU A 151 60.98 2.79 67.30
N ILE A 152 59.90 2.49 68.03
CA ILE A 152 59.87 2.56 69.51
C ILE A 152 61.05 1.78 70.11
N LYS A 153 61.18 0.49 69.76
CA LYS A 153 62.25 -0.40 70.27
C LYS A 153 63.66 0.00 69.85
N THR A 154 63.80 0.83 68.82
CA THR A 154 65.09 1.38 68.38
C THR A 154 65.44 2.59 69.25
N TYR A 155 64.50 3.51 69.43
CA TYR A 155 64.65 4.66 70.31
C TYR A 155 64.94 4.25 71.78
N GLU A 156 64.21 3.28 72.33
CA GLU A 156 64.42 2.75 73.69
C GLU A 156 65.86 2.28 73.97
N LYS A 157 66.56 1.76 72.95
CA LYS A 157 67.96 1.30 73.04
C LYS A 157 68.98 2.45 72.98
N VAL A 158 68.63 3.58 72.37
CA VAL A 158 69.54 4.72 72.13
C VAL A 158 69.51 5.73 73.28
N VAL A 159 68.42 5.80 74.06
CA VAL A 159 68.33 6.74 75.19
C VAL A 159 69.25 6.35 76.34
N VAL A 160 70.41 7.01 76.38
CA VAL A 160 71.33 7.11 77.52
C VAL A 160 71.52 8.60 77.83
N ASP A 161 71.66 8.95 79.11
CA ASP A 161 71.37 10.27 79.73
C ASP A 161 72.09 11.52 79.17
N LYS A 162 72.92 11.40 78.13
CA LYS A 162 73.66 12.51 77.52
C LYS A 162 73.31 12.79 76.05
N ASN A 163 72.36 12.08 75.44
CA ASN A 163 72.08 12.25 74.00
C ASN A 163 70.58 12.24 73.60
N TYR A 164 69.67 12.62 74.51
CA TYR A 164 68.21 12.63 74.24
C TYR A 164 67.83 13.45 72.99
N ALA A 165 68.39 14.66 72.81
CA ALA A 165 68.02 15.52 71.69
C ALA A 165 68.30 14.86 70.33
N THR A 166 69.47 14.24 70.16
CA THR A 166 69.83 13.50 68.93
C THR A 166 69.02 12.21 68.79
N ALA A 167 68.74 11.51 69.88
CA ALA A 167 67.89 10.31 69.86
C ALA A 167 66.44 10.65 69.44
N LYS A 168 65.87 11.73 69.96
CA LYS A 168 64.52 12.20 69.63
C LYS A 168 64.46 12.76 68.21
N ALA A 169 65.46 13.54 67.77
CA ALA A 169 65.53 14.00 66.37
C ALA A 169 65.68 12.83 65.38
N SER A 170 66.46 11.79 65.71
CA SER A 170 66.56 10.57 64.88
C SER A 170 65.25 9.77 64.86
N PHE A 171 64.55 9.71 66.01
CA PHE A 171 63.22 9.10 66.09
C PHE A 171 62.20 9.89 65.26
N ASP A 172 62.17 11.22 65.37
CA ASP A 172 61.23 12.08 64.64
C ASP A 172 61.48 12.04 63.13
N THR A 173 62.75 11.96 62.70
CA THR A 173 63.12 11.73 61.29
C THR A 173 62.54 10.41 60.78
N GLN A 174 62.75 9.31 61.51
CA GLN A 174 62.25 7.98 61.13
C GLN A 174 60.73 7.86 61.28
N LEU A 175 60.11 8.60 62.20
CA LEU A 175 58.66 8.70 62.29
C LEU A 175 58.09 9.38 61.04
N GLU A 176 58.70 10.47 60.59
CA GLU A 176 58.27 11.17 59.37
C GLU A 176 58.50 10.33 58.11
N GLU A 177 59.60 9.55 58.02
CA GLU A 177 59.79 8.53 56.96
C GLU A 177 58.63 7.50 56.96
N ILE A 178 58.22 7.03 58.13
CA ILE A 178 57.07 6.12 58.28
C ILE A 178 55.74 6.83 57.92
N LYS A 179 55.58 8.12 58.24
CA LYS A 179 54.40 8.91 57.82
C LYS A 179 54.33 9.09 56.31
N VAL A 180 55.46 9.30 55.62
CA VAL A 180 55.48 9.37 54.15
C VAL A 180 54.95 8.06 53.56
N ALA A 181 55.46 6.90 54.02
CA ALA A 181 54.95 5.60 53.61
C ALA A 181 53.47 5.37 53.99
N ALA A 182 53.02 5.89 55.14
CA ALA A 182 51.61 5.82 55.55
C ALA A 182 50.71 6.68 54.65
N ASN A 183 51.17 7.87 54.24
CA ASN A 183 50.48 8.74 53.29
C ASN A 183 50.39 8.10 51.90
N GLU A 184 51.45 7.46 51.38
CA GLU A 184 51.38 6.72 50.11
C GLU A 184 50.33 5.60 50.13
N ILE A 185 50.17 4.91 51.27
CA ILE A 185 49.16 3.87 51.46
C ILE A 185 47.75 4.48 51.64
N MET A 186 47.64 5.66 52.25
CA MET A 186 46.39 6.43 52.32
C MET A 186 45.96 6.93 50.94
N GLU A 187 46.88 7.43 50.11
CA GLU A 187 46.60 7.85 48.73
C GLU A 187 46.14 6.68 47.85
N GLN A 188 46.72 5.49 48.04
CA GLN A 188 46.23 4.26 47.39
C GLN A 188 44.78 3.94 47.80
N ALA A 189 44.45 4.05 49.10
CA ALA A 189 43.09 3.84 49.58
C ALA A 189 42.10 4.89 49.03
N ILE A 190 42.49 6.16 48.96
CA ILE A 190 41.69 7.25 48.35
C ILE A 190 41.47 6.99 46.85
N ALA A 191 42.51 6.56 46.14
CA ALA A 191 42.42 6.27 44.70
C ALA A 191 41.48 5.09 44.41
N GLU A 192 41.48 4.05 45.25
CA GLU A 192 40.55 2.92 45.13
C GLU A 192 39.10 3.32 45.50
N ASP A 193 38.89 4.09 46.57
CA ASP A 193 37.58 4.67 46.93
C ASP A 193 36.99 5.51 45.78
N THR A 194 37.85 6.32 45.13
CA THR A 194 37.49 7.18 44.00
C THR A 194 37.21 6.40 42.71
N ALA A 195 37.91 5.27 42.50
CA ALA A 195 37.72 4.42 41.32
C ALA A 195 36.37 3.68 41.37
N LEU A 196 35.99 3.17 42.54
CA LEU A 196 34.72 2.45 42.76
C LEU A 196 33.49 3.35 42.49
N ALA A 197 33.58 4.63 42.83
CA ALA A 197 32.48 5.60 42.68
C ALA A 197 31.98 5.81 41.22
N ASN A 198 32.74 5.40 40.20
CA ASN A 198 32.42 5.64 38.78
C ASN A 198 31.93 4.39 38.00
N ILE A 199 31.89 3.21 38.61
CA ILE A 199 31.54 1.95 37.91
C ILE A 199 30.16 1.96 37.22
N PRO A 200 29.07 2.51 37.79
CA PRO A 200 27.75 2.47 37.15
C PRO A 200 27.70 3.18 35.78
N GLN A 201 28.39 4.32 35.65
CA GLN A 201 28.50 5.05 34.39
C GLN A 201 29.31 4.25 33.36
N TYR A 202 30.42 3.63 33.80
CA TYR A 202 31.26 2.80 32.93
C TYR A 202 30.51 1.59 32.34
N LYS A 203 29.62 0.95 33.12
CA LYS A 203 28.74 -0.12 32.61
C LYS A 203 27.85 0.34 31.46
N ILE A 204 27.28 1.54 31.53
CA ILE A 204 26.41 2.09 30.48
C ILE A 204 27.21 2.33 29.19
N GLU A 205 28.41 2.91 29.30
CA GLU A 205 29.29 3.18 28.17
C GLU A 205 29.76 1.89 27.48
N GLN A 206 30.14 0.87 28.24
CA GLN A 206 30.59 -0.41 27.69
C GLN A 206 29.47 -1.24 27.05
N LYS A 207 28.23 -1.18 27.58
CA LYS A 207 27.05 -1.73 26.90
C LYS A 207 26.80 -1.05 25.54
N ALA A 208 27.03 0.26 25.46
CA ALA A 208 26.93 0.98 24.19
C ALA A 208 28.00 0.53 23.17
N VAL A 209 29.20 0.16 23.60
CA VAL A 209 30.21 -0.46 22.72
C VAL A 209 29.67 -1.79 22.15
N ILE A 210 29.16 -2.67 23.00
CA ILE A 210 28.65 -4.00 22.57
C ILE A 210 27.44 -3.88 21.63
N ASN A 211 26.52 -2.94 21.89
CA ASN A 211 25.37 -2.72 21.01
C ASN A 211 25.76 -2.24 19.60
N ASN A 212 26.91 -1.55 19.47
CA ASN A 212 27.46 -1.10 18.18
C ASN A 212 28.27 -2.17 17.43
N LEU A 213 28.52 -3.35 18.03
CA LEU A 213 29.17 -4.47 17.33
C LEU A 213 28.22 -5.03 16.26
N THR A 214 28.62 -4.91 14.99
CA THR A 214 27.74 -5.07 13.84
C THR A 214 27.34 -6.53 13.55
N TYR A 215 28.21 -7.49 13.87
CA TYR A 215 28.06 -8.89 13.46
C TYR A 215 27.50 -9.80 14.56
N LEU A 216 27.41 -9.32 15.82
CA LEU A 216 26.71 -10.05 16.89
C LEU A 216 25.19 -9.96 16.70
N SER A 217 24.49 -11.08 16.90
CA SER A 217 23.03 -11.07 17.02
C SER A 217 22.57 -10.32 18.28
N GLU A 218 21.32 -9.86 18.29
CA GLU A 218 20.72 -9.21 19.46
C GLU A 218 20.69 -10.11 20.71
N LEU A 219 20.63 -11.43 20.55
CA LEU A 219 20.73 -12.38 21.66
C LEU A 219 22.17 -12.46 22.22
N GLN A 220 23.20 -12.44 21.37
CA GLN A 220 24.60 -12.34 21.82
C GLN A 220 24.84 -11.01 22.54
N LYS A 221 24.42 -9.89 21.96
CA LYS A 221 24.50 -8.55 22.61
C LYS A 221 23.80 -8.52 23.96
N TYR A 222 22.57 -9.03 24.04
CA TYR A 222 21.81 -9.14 25.29
C TYR A 222 22.56 -9.95 26.35
N ASN A 223 23.08 -11.14 25.99
CA ASN A 223 23.82 -11.99 26.92
C ASN A 223 25.10 -11.31 27.42
N TYR A 224 25.83 -10.60 26.56
CA TYR A 224 27.02 -9.84 26.96
C TYR A 224 26.68 -8.63 27.84
N ASN A 225 25.62 -7.88 27.52
CA ASN A 225 25.14 -6.76 28.33
C ASN A 225 24.70 -7.22 29.73
N LYS A 226 24.04 -8.38 29.83
CA LYS A 226 23.69 -9.04 31.09
C LYS A 226 24.94 -9.47 31.88
N GLY A 227 26.01 -9.87 31.19
CA GLY A 227 27.32 -10.11 31.79
C GLY A 227 27.91 -8.85 32.44
N ILE A 228 27.86 -7.70 31.74
CA ILE A 228 28.33 -6.41 32.26
C ILE A 228 27.56 -5.99 33.53
N ASP A 229 26.26 -6.29 33.62
CA ASP A 229 25.49 -6.00 34.84
C ASP A 229 25.98 -6.79 36.06
N ALA A 230 26.39 -8.05 35.88
CA ALA A 230 26.65 -9.01 36.95
C ALA A 230 28.04 -8.91 37.62
N VAL A 231 28.93 -8.05 37.13
CA VAL A 231 30.32 -7.89 37.63
C VAL A 231 30.53 -6.52 38.27
N GLU A 232 31.44 -6.39 39.23
CA GLU A 232 31.58 -5.15 40.03
C GLU A 232 32.87 -4.37 39.75
N THR A 233 33.90 -5.00 39.19
CA THR A 233 35.17 -4.31 38.87
C THR A 233 35.26 -3.87 37.41
N LYS A 234 36.04 -2.82 37.15
CA LYS A 234 36.35 -2.36 35.78
C LYS A 234 37.00 -3.46 34.93
N VAL A 235 37.89 -4.25 35.52
CA VAL A 235 38.68 -5.29 34.83
C VAL A 235 37.79 -6.40 34.28
N GLU A 236 36.77 -6.80 35.03
CA GLU A 236 35.79 -7.81 34.59
C GLU A 236 34.92 -7.28 33.44
N ILE A 237 34.47 -6.02 33.53
CA ILE A 237 33.71 -5.36 32.44
C ILE A 237 34.55 -5.34 31.15
N ASP A 238 35.82 -4.92 31.24
CA ASP A 238 36.73 -4.86 30.11
C ASP A 238 36.95 -6.23 29.46
N ALA A 239 37.05 -7.30 30.27
CA ALA A 239 37.20 -8.67 29.78
C ALA A 239 35.96 -9.17 29.01
N ILE A 240 34.75 -8.79 29.44
CA ILE A 240 33.50 -9.14 28.77
C ILE A 240 33.39 -8.42 27.40
N VAL A 241 33.74 -7.13 27.35
CA VAL A 241 33.77 -6.34 26.10
C VAL A 241 34.84 -6.87 25.13
N ALA A 242 36.02 -7.23 25.63
CA ALA A 242 37.07 -7.84 24.82
C ALA A 242 36.60 -9.16 24.18
N LYS A 243 35.89 -10.02 24.94
CA LYS A 243 35.33 -11.27 24.42
C LYS A 243 34.27 -11.02 23.34
N ALA A 244 33.34 -10.11 23.57
CA ALA A 244 32.31 -9.73 22.58
C ALA A 244 32.94 -9.16 21.30
N THR A 245 33.99 -8.35 21.43
CA THR A 245 34.72 -7.77 20.31
C THR A 245 35.46 -8.86 19.51
N ALA A 246 36.06 -9.84 20.17
CA ALA A 246 36.71 -10.98 19.52
C ALA A 246 35.71 -11.85 18.75
N GLU A 247 34.56 -12.18 19.34
CA GLU A 247 33.49 -12.95 18.68
C GLU A 247 32.92 -12.21 17.46
N ASN A 248 32.71 -10.89 17.55
CA ASN A 248 32.34 -10.05 16.40
C ASN A 248 33.40 -10.08 15.27
N THR A 249 34.69 -10.20 15.61
CA THR A 249 35.78 -10.35 14.62
C THR A 249 35.80 -11.76 14.00
N THR A 250 35.48 -12.81 14.76
CA THR A 250 35.32 -14.17 14.23
C THR A 250 34.17 -14.22 13.22
N LEU A 251 32.99 -13.68 13.55
CA LEU A 251 31.83 -13.68 12.65
C LEU A 251 32.11 -12.90 11.35
N LEU A 252 32.82 -11.76 11.44
CA LEU A 252 33.32 -11.06 10.25
C LEU A 252 34.31 -11.89 9.41
N SER A 253 35.10 -12.77 10.03
CA SER A 253 35.99 -13.71 9.33
C SER A 253 35.19 -14.78 8.58
N GLU A 254 34.13 -15.29 9.19
CA GLU A 254 33.23 -16.30 8.64
C GLU A 254 32.43 -15.73 7.45
N GLU A 255 31.87 -14.52 7.58
CA GLU A 255 31.22 -13.77 6.49
C GLU A 255 32.16 -13.56 5.28
N ILE A 256 33.40 -13.11 5.52
CA ILE A 256 34.41 -12.95 4.45
C ILE A 256 34.71 -14.28 3.77
N THR A 257 34.86 -15.36 4.55
CA THR A 257 35.17 -16.70 4.03
C THR A 257 34.00 -17.28 3.22
N GLY A 258 32.77 -17.11 3.71
CA GLY A 258 31.55 -17.50 3.00
C GLY A 258 31.40 -16.76 1.67
N LYS A 259 31.64 -15.44 1.66
CA LYS A 259 31.57 -14.64 0.42
C LYS A 259 32.68 -14.98 -0.59
N ILE A 260 33.86 -15.38 -0.13
CA ILE A 260 34.91 -15.92 -1.01
C ILE A 260 34.43 -17.21 -1.68
N ALA A 261 33.95 -18.18 -0.91
CA ALA A 261 33.50 -19.48 -1.45
C ALA A 261 32.31 -19.34 -2.42
N GLU A 262 31.38 -18.41 -2.15
CA GLU A 262 30.27 -18.08 -3.06
C GLU A 262 30.77 -17.54 -4.41
N LEU A 263 31.78 -16.66 -4.39
CA LEU A 263 32.36 -16.09 -5.61
C LEU A 263 33.21 -17.12 -6.37
N GLU A 264 33.98 -17.97 -5.68
CA GLU A 264 34.74 -19.05 -6.32
C GLU A 264 33.81 -20.08 -6.97
N THR A 265 32.65 -20.35 -6.36
CA THR A 265 31.60 -21.20 -6.97
C THR A 265 31.09 -20.61 -8.28
N LYS A 266 30.80 -19.30 -8.33
CA LYS A 266 30.40 -18.59 -9.56
C LYS A 266 31.49 -18.60 -10.64
N VAL A 267 32.76 -18.51 -10.26
CA VAL A 267 33.90 -18.59 -11.20
C VAL A 267 34.12 -20.01 -11.74
N ALA A 268 33.81 -21.05 -10.95
CA ALA A 268 33.97 -22.45 -11.38
C ALA A 268 33.13 -22.81 -12.63
N GLU A 269 32.02 -22.10 -12.88
CA GLU A 269 31.13 -22.29 -14.05
C GLU A 269 31.87 -22.19 -15.40
N ILE A 270 32.88 -21.31 -15.50
CA ILE A 270 33.64 -21.10 -16.74
C ILE A 270 34.89 -21.98 -16.87
N LYS A 271 35.21 -22.83 -15.89
CA LYS A 271 36.49 -23.56 -15.84
C LYS A 271 36.79 -24.43 -17.06
N GLU A 272 35.79 -25.15 -17.56
CA GLU A 272 35.90 -26.02 -18.74
C GLU A 272 35.75 -25.24 -20.07
N VAL A 273 35.46 -23.93 -20.01
CA VAL A 273 35.20 -23.06 -21.15
C VAL A 273 36.36 -22.10 -21.41
N ASP A 274 36.82 -21.40 -20.36
CA ASP A 274 38.05 -20.59 -20.34
C ASP A 274 38.71 -20.73 -18.97
N SER A 275 39.61 -21.71 -18.87
CA SER A 275 40.43 -21.94 -17.67
C SER A 275 41.38 -20.79 -17.34
N THR A 276 41.75 -19.96 -18.32
CA THR A 276 42.63 -18.80 -18.09
C THR A 276 41.86 -17.67 -17.42
N LYS A 277 40.62 -17.42 -17.85
CA LYS A 277 39.74 -16.42 -17.22
C LYS A 277 39.20 -16.88 -15.86
N HIS A 278 38.96 -18.19 -15.69
CA HIS A 278 38.72 -18.80 -14.38
C HIS A 278 39.85 -18.47 -13.39
N ASP A 279 41.10 -18.71 -13.77
CA ASP A 279 42.26 -18.47 -12.89
C ASP A 279 42.47 -16.97 -12.62
N GLU A 280 42.20 -16.09 -13.59
CA GLU A 280 42.22 -14.62 -13.41
C GLU A 280 41.22 -14.16 -12.34
N LEU A 281 39.96 -14.61 -12.42
CA LEU A 281 38.91 -14.20 -11.49
C LEU A 281 39.10 -14.83 -10.10
N THR A 282 39.51 -16.09 -10.02
CA THR A 282 39.89 -16.75 -8.75
C THR A 282 41.04 -16.03 -8.06
N ALA A 283 42.06 -15.60 -8.82
CA ALA A 283 43.15 -14.77 -8.31
C ALA A 283 42.69 -13.37 -7.86
N MET A 284 41.60 -12.84 -8.44
CA MET A 284 41.02 -11.55 -8.05
C MET A 284 40.25 -11.65 -6.72
N ILE A 285 39.45 -12.70 -6.51
CA ILE A 285 38.76 -13.00 -5.25
C ILE A 285 39.79 -13.15 -4.11
N ASN A 286 40.74 -14.07 -4.30
CA ASN A 286 41.84 -14.31 -3.35
C ASN A 286 42.80 -13.11 -3.22
N GLY A 287 42.78 -12.19 -4.19
CA GLY A 287 43.48 -10.91 -4.13
C GLY A 287 42.86 -9.94 -3.12
N VAL A 288 41.53 -9.91 -3.05
CA VAL A 288 40.76 -9.07 -2.12
C VAL A 288 40.67 -9.69 -0.72
N GLY A 289 40.45 -11.01 -0.62
CA GLY A 289 40.24 -11.76 0.64
C GLY A 289 41.43 -11.85 1.62
N LYS A 290 42.44 -10.97 1.52
CA LYS A 290 43.70 -11.06 2.27
C LYS A 290 43.68 -10.42 3.66
N GLU A 291 42.65 -9.64 3.99
CA GLU A 291 42.54 -8.93 5.26
C GLU A 291 41.17 -9.13 5.91
N THR A 292 41.14 -9.50 7.19
CA THR A 292 39.92 -9.65 7.99
C THR A 292 39.41 -8.29 8.47
N ASN A 293 38.74 -7.54 7.59
CA ASN A 293 38.11 -6.26 7.95
C ASN A 293 36.84 -5.97 7.14
N ALA A 294 35.98 -5.08 7.65
CA ALA A 294 34.70 -4.75 7.03
C ALA A 294 34.84 -4.08 5.64
N GLU A 295 35.99 -3.46 5.36
CA GLU A 295 36.30 -2.93 4.03
C GLU A 295 36.54 -4.06 3.02
N THR A 296 37.16 -5.17 3.43
CA THR A 296 37.33 -6.38 2.61
C THR A 296 36.00 -7.05 2.28
N LEU A 297 35.11 -7.23 3.26
CA LEU A 297 33.75 -7.75 3.00
C LEU A 297 33.00 -6.84 2.01
N SER A 298 33.08 -5.52 2.21
CA SER A 298 32.50 -4.52 1.30
C SER A 298 33.08 -4.60 -0.13
N LYS A 299 34.39 -4.85 -0.26
CA LYS A 299 35.07 -5.06 -1.55
C LYS A 299 34.61 -6.35 -2.22
N LEU A 300 34.51 -7.47 -1.50
CA LEU A 300 34.00 -8.74 -2.04
C LEU A 300 32.56 -8.62 -2.54
N ILE A 301 31.68 -7.94 -1.79
CA ILE A 301 30.31 -7.62 -2.21
C ILE A 301 30.32 -6.76 -3.50
N SER A 302 31.21 -5.77 -3.62
CA SER A 302 31.33 -5.00 -4.87
C SER A 302 31.87 -5.82 -6.05
N LEU A 303 32.77 -6.76 -5.78
CA LEU A 303 33.45 -7.61 -6.76
C LEU A 303 32.49 -8.63 -7.39
N GLU A 304 31.46 -9.07 -6.65
CA GLU A 304 30.39 -9.95 -7.14
C GLU A 304 29.81 -9.48 -8.49
N SER A 305 29.48 -8.19 -8.58
CA SER A 305 28.90 -7.60 -9.80
C SER A 305 29.85 -7.62 -11.01
N VAL A 306 31.16 -7.64 -10.76
CA VAL A 306 32.19 -7.73 -11.80
C VAL A 306 32.36 -9.19 -12.22
N ILE A 307 32.48 -10.11 -11.27
CA ILE A 307 32.63 -11.55 -11.52
C ILE A 307 31.42 -12.10 -12.30
N ALA A 308 30.20 -11.80 -11.85
CA ALA A 308 28.98 -12.26 -12.52
C ALA A 308 28.89 -11.78 -13.98
N LYS A 309 29.42 -10.58 -14.28
CA LYS A 309 29.53 -10.08 -15.66
C LYS A 309 30.61 -10.82 -16.46
N GLU A 310 31.83 -10.93 -15.94
CA GLU A 310 32.94 -11.54 -16.69
C GLU A 310 32.71 -13.05 -16.93
N VAL A 311 32.12 -13.77 -15.97
CA VAL A 311 31.65 -15.16 -16.11
C VAL A 311 30.62 -15.27 -17.24
N LYS A 312 29.61 -14.38 -17.23
CA LYS A 312 28.57 -14.34 -18.27
C LYS A 312 29.16 -14.06 -19.66
N ASP A 313 30.05 -13.08 -19.80
CA ASP A 313 30.64 -12.70 -21.08
C ASP A 313 31.43 -13.86 -21.73
N VAL A 314 32.10 -14.69 -20.92
CA VAL A 314 32.78 -15.92 -21.39
C VAL A 314 31.77 -16.94 -21.92
N LEU A 315 30.70 -17.22 -21.17
CA LEU A 315 29.68 -18.20 -21.55
C LEU A 315 28.94 -17.78 -22.83
N GLU A 316 28.56 -16.50 -22.97
CA GLU A 316 27.96 -15.98 -24.21
C GLU A 316 28.91 -16.09 -25.42
N GLY A 317 30.22 -15.86 -25.23
CA GLY A 317 31.24 -16.00 -26.27
C GLY A 317 31.42 -17.45 -26.77
N ALA A 318 31.38 -18.42 -25.85
CA ALA A 318 31.45 -19.84 -26.19
C ALA A 318 30.20 -20.31 -26.95
N LEU A 319 29.00 -19.96 -26.46
CA LEU A 319 27.72 -20.30 -27.11
C LEU A 319 27.65 -19.73 -28.55
N THR A 320 28.12 -18.49 -28.73
CA THR A 320 28.21 -17.83 -30.04
C THR A 320 29.11 -18.60 -31.02
N THR A 321 30.18 -19.22 -30.51
CA THR A 321 31.16 -19.99 -31.32
C THR A 321 30.59 -21.35 -31.73
N GLN A 322 29.89 -22.05 -30.82
CA GLN A 322 29.16 -23.28 -31.15
C GLN A 322 28.07 -23.02 -32.19
N LEU A 323 27.24 -21.99 -31.98
CA LEU A 323 26.16 -21.59 -32.89
C LEU A 323 26.67 -21.35 -34.33
N LYS A 324 27.80 -20.65 -34.47
CA LYS A 324 28.43 -20.41 -35.80
C LYS A 324 28.86 -21.70 -36.49
N THR A 325 29.31 -22.68 -35.72
CA THR A 325 29.74 -24.00 -36.21
C THR A 325 28.53 -24.81 -36.70
N GLU A 326 27.49 -24.92 -35.87
CA GLU A 326 26.28 -25.67 -36.21
C GLU A 326 25.49 -25.04 -37.37
N LYS A 327 25.42 -23.69 -37.45
CA LYS A 327 24.88 -22.99 -38.64
C LYS A 327 25.57 -23.41 -39.93
N THR A 328 26.88 -23.64 -39.88
CA THR A 328 27.68 -24.04 -41.05
C THR A 328 27.43 -25.50 -41.43
N ALA A 329 27.30 -26.39 -40.44
CA ALA A 329 26.91 -27.78 -40.65
C ALA A 329 25.51 -27.89 -41.28
N LEU A 330 24.50 -27.18 -40.73
CA LEU A 330 23.13 -27.26 -41.19
C LEU A 330 22.94 -26.73 -42.63
N LYS A 331 23.61 -25.64 -43.02
CA LYS A 331 23.64 -25.18 -44.42
C LYS A 331 24.22 -26.24 -45.36
N THR A 332 25.21 -27.00 -44.91
CA THR A 332 25.83 -28.08 -45.69
C THR A 332 24.85 -29.24 -45.89
N THR A 333 24.08 -29.61 -44.85
CA THR A 333 22.98 -30.59 -44.94
C THR A 333 21.90 -30.14 -45.93
N ILE A 334 21.38 -28.91 -45.79
CA ILE A 334 20.37 -28.31 -46.70
C ILE A 334 20.79 -28.41 -48.18
N LEU A 335 22.06 -28.10 -48.47
CA LEU A 335 22.61 -28.16 -49.83
C LEU A 335 22.88 -29.57 -50.35
N ASN A 336 22.92 -30.58 -49.49
CA ASN A 336 23.06 -31.98 -49.89
C ASN A 336 21.69 -32.64 -50.12
N ASP A 337 20.72 -32.38 -49.26
CA ASP A 337 19.36 -32.92 -49.40
C ASP A 337 18.71 -32.41 -50.70
N LYS A 338 18.92 -31.13 -51.05
CA LYS A 338 18.50 -30.54 -52.35
C LYS A 338 19.10 -31.24 -53.58
N LYS A 339 20.21 -31.96 -53.46
CA LYS A 339 20.81 -32.78 -54.53
C LYS A 339 20.20 -34.19 -54.60
N ALA A 340 19.69 -34.70 -53.48
CA ALA A 340 19.07 -36.03 -53.39
C ALA A 340 17.58 -36.00 -53.80
N ASN A 341 16.87 -34.92 -53.47
CA ASN A 341 15.48 -34.72 -53.84
C ASN A 341 15.29 -33.44 -54.68
N GLU A 342 14.86 -33.62 -55.93
CA GLU A 342 14.65 -32.54 -56.88
C GLU A 342 13.41 -31.68 -56.58
N LEU A 343 12.40 -32.24 -55.89
CA LEU A 343 11.15 -31.56 -55.50
C LEU A 343 11.35 -30.51 -54.39
N ILE A 344 12.48 -30.53 -53.69
CA ILE A 344 12.92 -29.44 -52.80
C ILE A 344 13.25 -28.24 -53.70
N THR A 345 12.59 -27.10 -53.51
CA THR A 345 12.78 -25.92 -54.36
C THR A 345 13.90 -25.02 -53.86
N ASP A 346 14.49 -24.24 -54.78
CA ASP A 346 15.43 -23.16 -54.43
C ASP A 346 14.80 -22.11 -53.51
N ALA A 347 13.47 -21.97 -53.53
CA ALA A 347 12.74 -21.07 -52.63
C ALA A 347 12.74 -21.59 -51.18
N GLU A 348 12.53 -22.90 -50.97
CA GLU A 348 12.64 -23.54 -49.66
C GLU A 348 14.09 -23.54 -49.15
N VAL A 349 15.06 -23.85 -50.00
CA VAL A 349 16.50 -23.77 -49.66
C VAL A 349 16.87 -22.34 -49.21
N ARG A 350 16.42 -21.31 -49.93
CA ARG A 350 16.63 -19.91 -49.52
C ARG A 350 15.90 -19.58 -48.21
N LYS A 351 14.62 -19.97 -48.05
CA LYS A 351 13.83 -19.76 -46.83
C LYS A 351 14.56 -20.32 -45.60
N PHE A 352 15.00 -21.58 -45.65
CA PHE A 352 15.69 -22.21 -44.54
C PHE A 352 17.10 -21.65 -44.32
N THR A 353 17.89 -21.41 -45.38
CA THR A 353 19.22 -20.79 -45.25
C THR A 353 19.16 -19.42 -44.58
N THR A 354 18.19 -18.57 -44.93
CA THR A 354 17.96 -17.27 -44.28
C THR A 354 17.60 -17.41 -42.80
N ARG A 355 16.79 -18.42 -42.44
CA ARG A 355 16.45 -18.70 -41.02
C ARG A 355 17.66 -19.19 -40.23
N VAL A 356 18.46 -20.09 -40.80
CA VAL A 356 19.75 -20.52 -40.23
C VAL A 356 20.70 -19.34 -40.04
N GLU A 357 20.68 -18.34 -40.91
CA GLU A 357 21.44 -17.10 -40.71
C GLU A 357 20.86 -16.25 -39.57
N ALA A 358 19.54 -16.16 -39.46
CA ALA A 358 18.84 -15.35 -38.46
C ALA A 358 18.90 -15.88 -37.01
N SER A 359 18.94 -17.21 -36.80
CA SER A 359 18.91 -17.83 -35.45
C SER A 359 19.98 -17.25 -34.51
N LYS A 360 19.61 -16.82 -33.31
CA LYS A 360 20.49 -16.18 -32.31
C LYS A 360 20.93 -17.13 -31.19
N THR A 361 20.21 -18.23 -30.98
CA THR A 361 20.55 -19.26 -30.00
C THR A 361 20.64 -20.64 -30.65
N LEU A 362 21.10 -21.64 -29.90
CA LEU A 362 21.17 -23.03 -30.36
C LEU A 362 19.76 -23.65 -30.47
N GLU A 363 18.83 -23.27 -29.60
CA GLU A 363 17.41 -23.63 -29.67
C GLU A 363 16.76 -23.09 -30.95
N GLU A 364 16.95 -21.80 -31.25
CA GLU A 364 16.45 -21.19 -32.49
C GLU A 364 17.05 -21.85 -33.76
N LEU A 365 18.23 -22.48 -33.66
CA LEU A 365 18.84 -23.23 -34.76
C LEU A 365 18.30 -24.66 -34.84
N SER A 366 18.12 -25.35 -33.71
CA SER A 366 17.66 -26.74 -33.65
C SER A 366 16.22 -26.88 -34.16
N VAL A 367 15.36 -25.88 -33.92
CA VAL A 367 14.01 -25.79 -34.51
C VAL A 367 14.07 -25.68 -36.04
N VAL A 368 15.01 -24.90 -36.58
CA VAL A 368 15.20 -24.80 -38.04
C VAL A 368 15.76 -26.11 -38.63
N GLN A 369 16.53 -26.88 -37.84
CA GLN A 369 17.00 -28.22 -38.24
C GLN A 369 15.88 -29.26 -38.24
N SER A 370 15.00 -29.27 -37.23
CA SER A 370 13.89 -30.23 -37.15
C SER A 370 12.85 -29.98 -38.23
N GLU A 371 12.47 -28.72 -38.47
CA GLU A 371 11.56 -28.36 -39.57
C GLU A 371 12.16 -28.65 -40.96
N TRP A 372 13.49 -28.55 -41.13
CA TRP A 372 14.13 -28.96 -42.39
C TRP A 372 14.00 -30.46 -42.63
N LYS A 373 14.27 -31.29 -41.61
CA LYS A 373 14.07 -32.75 -41.70
C LYS A 373 12.61 -33.12 -42.00
N ALA A 374 11.67 -32.39 -41.40
CA ALA A 374 10.24 -32.56 -41.63
C ALA A 374 9.85 -32.25 -43.10
N LEU A 375 10.40 -31.17 -43.67
CA LEU A 375 10.22 -30.81 -45.08
C LEU A 375 10.78 -31.88 -46.02
N VAL A 376 12.00 -32.37 -45.78
CA VAL A 376 12.63 -33.41 -46.62
C VAL A 376 11.78 -34.69 -46.63
N ALA A 377 11.29 -35.13 -45.47
CA ALA A 377 10.44 -36.32 -45.38
C ALA A 377 9.10 -36.17 -46.14
N VAL A 378 8.49 -34.97 -46.15
CA VAL A 378 7.32 -34.66 -46.98
C VAL A 378 7.66 -34.73 -48.47
N LYS A 379 8.80 -34.16 -48.89
CA LYS A 379 9.25 -34.20 -50.28
C LYS A 379 9.63 -35.60 -50.76
N ASP A 380 10.03 -36.49 -49.86
CA ASP A 380 10.27 -37.91 -50.18
C ASP A 380 8.94 -38.68 -50.37
N ILE A 381 7.88 -38.33 -49.64
CA ILE A 381 6.51 -38.86 -49.89
C ILE A 381 5.95 -38.35 -51.22
N GLU A 382 6.09 -37.06 -51.53
CA GLU A 382 5.63 -36.45 -52.79
C GLU A 382 6.34 -37.07 -54.02
N LYS A 383 7.53 -37.66 -53.82
CA LYS A 383 8.33 -38.34 -54.85
C LYS A 383 8.00 -39.84 -55.03
N GLU A 384 7.32 -40.46 -54.07
CA GLU A 384 6.95 -41.88 -54.13
C GLU A 384 5.83 -42.12 -55.15
N GLN A 385 5.92 -43.23 -55.87
CA GLN A 385 4.97 -43.65 -56.92
C GLN A 385 4.00 -44.73 -56.42
N ASP A 386 4.38 -45.48 -55.39
CA ASP A 386 3.54 -46.46 -54.72
C ASP A 386 2.71 -45.79 -53.62
N THR A 387 1.43 -45.57 -53.88
CA THR A 387 0.50 -44.93 -52.92
C THR A 387 0.39 -45.71 -51.61
N GLY A 388 0.57 -47.03 -51.60
CA GLY A 388 0.58 -47.84 -50.38
C GLY A 388 1.81 -47.58 -49.53
N LYS A 389 3.00 -47.46 -50.15
CA LYS A 389 4.21 -47.01 -49.44
C LYS A 389 4.08 -45.57 -48.94
N ALA A 390 3.56 -44.66 -49.77
CA ALA A 390 3.34 -43.27 -49.39
C ALA A 390 2.41 -43.16 -48.17
N GLN A 391 1.30 -43.91 -48.15
CA GLN A 391 0.41 -44.00 -46.98
C GLN A 391 1.12 -44.53 -45.73
N GLN A 392 1.95 -45.58 -45.85
CA GLN A 392 2.68 -46.15 -44.70
C GLN A 392 3.75 -45.19 -44.16
N VAL A 393 4.54 -44.54 -45.03
CA VAL A 393 5.56 -43.56 -44.61
C VAL A 393 4.90 -42.33 -43.99
N ALA A 394 3.78 -41.86 -44.56
CA ALA A 394 2.98 -40.78 -43.98
C ALA A 394 2.44 -41.14 -42.58
N LYS A 395 1.89 -42.35 -42.42
CA LYS A 395 1.48 -42.89 -41.11
C LYS A 395 2.64 -42.91 -40.12
N ASP A 396 3.78 -43.49 -40.51
CA ASP A 396 4.95 -43.63 -39.64
C ASP A 396 5.58 -42.28 -39.26
N LEU A 397 5.30 -41.19 -39.99
CA LEU A 397 5.63 -39.83 -39.57
C LEU A 397 4.59 -39.26 -38.60
N VAL A 398 3.30 -39.34 -38.94
CA VAL A 398 2.20 -38.80 -38.12
C VAL A 398 2.14 -39.48 -36.74
N ASP A 399 2.41 -40.78 -36.66
CA ASP A 399 2.50 -41.52 -35.38
C ASP A 399 3.55 -40.93 -34.44
N LYS A 400 4.65 -40.38 -34.97
CA LYS A 400 5.76 -39.79 -34.22
C LYS A 400 5.55 -38.31 -33.85
N LEU A 401 4.49 -37.67 -34.33
CA LEU A 401 4.18 -36.29 -33.98
C LEU A 401 3.54 -36.20 -32.59
N GLU A 402 3.87 -35.14 -31.86
CA GLU A 402 3.17 -34.71 -30.65
C GLU A 402 1.82 -34.09 -31.06
N LEU A 403 0.82 -34.97 -31.19
CA LEU A 403 -0.57 -34.68 -31.54
C LEU A 403 -1.46 -35.44 -30.55
N ASP A 404 -2.62 -34.89 -30.23
CA ASP A 404 -3.64 -35.62 -29.48
C ASP A 404 -4.21 -36.81 -30.29
N GLU A 405 -4.92 -37.72 -29.62
CA GLU A 405 -5.41 -38.95 -30.26
C GLU A 405 -6.42 -38.67 -31.38
N VAL A 406 -7.19 -37.59 -31.30
CA VAL A 406 -8.20 -37.22 -32.30
C VAL A 406 -7.56 -36.56 -33.51
N GLN A 407 -6.61 -35.65 -33.33
CA GLN A 407 -5.74 -35.13 -34.39
C GLN A 407 -5.06 -36.29 -35.12
N LYS A 408 -4.43 -37.20 -34.37
CA LYS A 408 -3.75 -38.36 -34.93
C LYS A 408 -4.70 -39.25 -35.72
N ASN A 409 -5.86 -39.60 -35.17
CA ASN A 409 -6.88 -40.40 -35.86
C ASN A 409 -7.49 -39.68 -37.08
N HIS A 410 -7.68 -38.36 -37.04
CA HIS A 410 -8.15 -37.54 -38.16
C HIS A 410 -7.16 -37.56 -39.32
N TYR A 411 -5.88 -37.28 -39.08
CA TYR A 411 -4.86 -37.29 -40.13
C TYR A 411 -4.59 -38.70 -40.68
N LEU A 412 -4.50 -39.72 -39.81
CA LEU A 412 -4.30 -41.11 -40.24
C LEU A 412 -5.45 -41.64 -41.10
N GLU A 413 -6.70 -41.35 -40.75
CA GLU A 413 -7.85 -41.76 -41.57
C GLU A 413 -7.93 -40.95 -42.88
N SER A 414 -7.59 -39.66 -42.85
CA SER A 414 -7.51 -38.83 -44.06
C SER A 414 -6.43 -39.32 -45.03
N ILE A 415 -5.27 -39.77 -44.55
CA ILE A 415 -4.24 -40.46 -45.34
C ILE A 415 -4.81 -41.75 -45.93
N ARG A 416 -5.46 -42.59 -45.12
CA ARG A 416 -6.04 -43.88 -45.53
C ARG A 416 -7.16 -43.75 -46.59
N LEU A 417 -7.85 -42.62 -46.61
CA LEU A 417 -8.92 -42.28 -47.58
C LEU A 417 -8.39 -41.49 -48.81
N THR A 418 -7.07 -41.39 -49.00
CA THR A 418 -6.46 -40.58 -50.07
C THR A 418 -5.54 -41.43 -50.94
N ASN A 419 -5.80 -41.41 -52.25
CA ASN A 419 -5.13 -42.27 -53.26
C ASN A 419 -4.17 -41.47 -54.17
N ASP A 420 -3.74 -40.29 -53.74
CA ASP A 420 -2.81 -39.40 -54.46
C ASP A 420 -1.65 -39.03 -53.53
N THR A 421 -0.40 -39.19 -53.98
CA THR A 421 0.79 -39.00 -53.14
C THR A 421 1.09 -37.54 -52.84
N THR A 422 0.68 -36.61 -53.70
CA THR A 422 0.78 -35.15 -53.45
C THR A 422 -0.20 -34.74 -52.36
N GLU A 423 -1.41 -35.30 -52.36
CA GLU A 423 -2.43 -35.01 -51.35
C GLU A 423 -2.15 -35.71 -50.01
N ILE A 424 -1.59 -36.93 -50.01
CA ILE A 424 -1.02 -37.55 -48.80
C ILE A 424 0.08 -36.65 -48.21
N ALA A 425 0.99 -36.12 -49.04
CA ALA A 425 2.05 -35.22 -48.59
C ALA A 425 1.50 -33.92 -47.96
N LYS A 426 0.41 -33.33 -48.48
CA LYS A 426 -0.28 -32.19 -47.85
C LYS A 426 -0.81 -32.54 -46.45
N ILE A 427 -1.46 -33.69 -46.28
CA ILE A 427 -2.02 -34.11 -44.98
C ILE A 427 -0.90 -34.28 -43.93
N VAL A 428 0.29 -34.74 -44.33
CA VAL A 428 1.46 -34.78 -43.45
C VAL A 428 1.96 -33.37 -43.09
N VAL A 429 1.93 -32.40 -44.02
CA VAL A 429 2.25 -30.99 -43.71
C VAL A 429 1.22 -30.38 -42.76
N GLU A 430 -0.06 -30.66 -42.93
CA GLU A 430 -1.13 -30.21 -42.03
C GLU A 430 -0.94 -30.77 -40.62
N ALA A 431 -0.66 -32.08 -40.50
CA ALA A 431 -0.32 -32.73 -39.23
C ALA A 431 0.95 -32.15 -38.57
N GLN A 432 2.01 -31.90 -39.36
CA GLN A 432 3.25 -31.28 -38.86
C GLN A 432 3.02 -29.85 -38.35
N ASN A 433 2.18 -29.06 -39.03
CA ASN A 433 1.83 -27.72 -38.55
C ASN A 433 0.98 -27.78 -37.27
N ALA A 434 -0.03 -28.66 -37.19
CA ALA A 434 -0.85 -28.81 -35.99
C ALA A 434 -0.03 -29.23 -34.76
N ALA A 435 0.97 -30.11 -34.93
CA ALA A 435 1.89 -30.48 -33.85
C ALA A 435 2.75 -29.30 -33.39
N ARG A 436 3.23 -28.47 -34.33
CA ARG A 436 3.98 -27.25 -34.00
C ARG A 436 3.09 -26.22 -33.30
N GLU A 437 1.88 -26.00 -33.79
CA GLU A 437 0.90 -25.06 -33.22
C GLU A 437 0.48 -25.47 -31.80
N TRP A 438 0.28 -26.77 -31.54
CA TRP A 438 0.02 -27.30 -30.20
C TRP A 438 1.17 -26.99 -29.22
N LYS A 439 2.42 -27.20 -29.65
CA LYS A 439 3.60 -26.89 -28.84
C LYS A 439 3.80 -25.38 -28.64
N GLU A 440 3.75 -24.58 -29.71
CA GLU A 440 3.84 -23.12 -29.68
C GLU A 440 2.78 -22.51 -28.75
N LYS A 441 1.56 -23.07 -28.76
CA LYS A 441 0.48 -22.67 -27.85
C LYS A 441 0.85 -22.92 -26.39
N ASN A 442 1.26 -24.14 -26.04
CA ASN A 442 1.56 -24.51 -24.65
C ASN A 442 2.73 -23.67 -24.07
N GLU A 443 3.77 -23.42 -24.88
CA GLU A 443 4.89 -22.53 -24.50
C GLU A 443 4.43 -21.07 -24.33
N ALA A 444 3.54 -20.58 -25.19
CA ALA A 444 2.97 -19.23 -25.09
C ALA A 444 2.05 -19.05 -23.87
N GLU A 445 1.26 -20.06 -23.51
CA GLU A 445 0.37 -20.03 -22.34
C GLU A 445 1.15 -20.03 -21.02
N LEU A 446 2.20 -20.86 -20.90
CA LEU A 446 3.13 -20.82 -19.76
C LEU A 446 3.81 -19.45 -19.64
N LYS A 447 4.26 -18.88 -20.76
CA LYS A 447 4.87 -17.55 -20.78
C LYS A 447 3.89 -16.46 -20.36
N ALA A 448 2.66 -16.47 -20.88
CA ALA A 448 1.62 -15.50 -20.54
C ALA A 448 1.24 -15.57 -19.05
N ALA A 449 1.17 -16.78 -18.48
CA ALA A 449 0.96 -16.98 -17.04
C ALA A 449 2.07 -16.32 -16.20
N LYS A 450 3.35 -16.53 -16.58
CA LYS A 450 4.50 -15.87 -15.92
C LYS A 450 4.43 -14.34 -16.01
N GLU A 451 4.23 -13.80 -17.23
CA GLU A 451 4.16 -12.35 -17.44
C GLU A 451 3.03 -11.69 -16.63
N GLN A 452 1.86 -12.34 -16.53
CA GLN A 452 0.74 -11.85 -15.72
C GLN A 452 1.00 -11.98 -14.21
N ALA A 453 1.56 -13.09 -13.74
CA ALA A 453 1.93 -13.26 -12.32
C ALA A 453 2.99 -12.24 -11.87
N ILE A 454 4.04 -12.01 -12.67
CA ILE A 454 5.07 -11.00 -12.43
C ILE A 454 4.47 -9.59 -12.35
N LYS A 455 3.51 -9.28 -13.25
CA LYS A 455 2.78 -8.01 -13.26
C LYS A 455 1.91 -7.81 -12.02
N GLU A 456 1.26 -8.87 -11.52
CA GLU A 456 0.49 -8.82 -10.27
C GLU A 456 1.41 -8.66 -9.04
N ILE A 457 2.50 -9.43 -8.94
CA ILE A 457 3.51 -9.30 -7.86
C ILE A 457 4.08 -7.88 -7.81
N ASN A 458 4.35 -7.27 -8.97
CA ASN A 458 4.77 -5.87 -9.03
C ASN A 458 3.72 -4.88 -8.51
N ALA A 459 2.42 -5.18 -8.67
CA ALA A 459 1.30 -4.31 -8.26
C ALA A 459 0.91 -4.40 -6.77
N LEU A 460 1.36 -5.44 -6.05
CA LEU A 460 1.25 -5.57 -4.58
C LEU A 460 1.83 -4.32 -3.88
N LYS A 461 1.29 -3.90 -2.73
CA LYS A 461 1.52 -2.52 -2.21
C LYS A 461 2.37 -2.44 -0.95
N HIS A 462 2.47 -3.53 -0.20
CA HIS A 462 3.01 -3.58 1.14
C HIS A 462 4.34 -4.36 1.19
N LEU A 463 4.54 -5.32 0.28
CA LEU A 463 5.82 -6.00 0.05
C LEU A 463 6.98 -5.03 -0.27
N SER A 464 8.15 -5.36 0.25
CA SER A 464 9.42 -4.69 -0.10
C SER A 464 9.81 -4.97 -1.56
N LYS A 465 10.77 -4.19 -2.08
CA LYS A 465 11.33 -4.46 -3.42
C LYS A 465 12.03 -5.80 -3.48
N ASP A 466 12.73 -6.15 -2.41
CA ASP A 466 13.62 -7.32 -2.39
C ASP A 466 12.80 -8.61 -2.27
N ALA A 467 11.70 -8.61 -1.48
CA ALA A 467 10.74 -9.71 -1.45
C ALA A 467 10.09 -9.96 -2.83
N LYS A 468 9.70 -8.88 -3.53
CA LYS A 468 9.17 -8.99 -4.90
C LYS A 468 10.17 -9.57 -5.89
N ILE A 469 11.46 -9.28 -5.77
CA ILE A 469 12.50 -9.85 -6.64
C ILE A 469 12.56 -11.37 -6.44
N THR A 470 12.65 -11.86 -5.20
CA THR A 470 12.65 -13.30 -4.89
C THR A 470 11.41 -14.02 -5.42
N LEU A 471 10.22 -13.42 -5.26
CA LEU A 471 8.96 -13.98 -5.75
C LEU A 471 8.88 -14.02 -7.29
N ILE A 472 9.42 -13.00 -7.97
CA ILE A 472 9.53 -12.97 -9.44
C ILE A 472 10.49 -14.05 -9.94
N GLU A 473 11.65 -14.21 -9.30
CA GLU A 473 12.60 -15.27 -9.67
C GLU A 473 11.99 -16.68 -9.55
N ASN A 474 11.13 -16.92 -8.56
CA ASN A 474 10.46 -18.21 -8.41
C ASN A 474 9.42 -18.45 -9.52
N VAL A 475 8.69 -17.40 -9.95
CA VAL A 475 7.81 -17.46 -11.13
C VAL A 475 8.61 -17.73 -12.41
N ASP A 476 9.78 -17.12 -12.56
CA ASP A 476 10.67 -17.38 -13.70
C ASP A 476 11.21 -18.83 -13.72
N LYS A 477 11.47 -19.42 -12.54
CA LYS A 477 11.96 -20.81 -12.39
C LYS A 477 10.89 -21.89 -12.64
N ALA A 478 9.60 -21.57 -12.51
CA ALA A 478 8.50 -22.54 -12.67
C ALA A 478 8.47 -23.19 -14.07
N ILE A 479 8.24 -24.50 -14.15
CA ILE A 479 8.21 -25.28 -15.40
C ILE A 479 6.81 -25.54 -15.94
N ASN A 480 5.75 -25.23 -15.17
CA ASN A 480 4.36 -25.35 -15.59
C ASN A 480 3.47 -24.26 -14.96
N ILE A 481 2.21 -24.18 -15.43
CA ILE A 481 1.26 -23.12 -15.04
C ILE A 481 0.80 -23.26 -13.58
N ALA A 482 0.75 -24.48 -13.02
CA ALA A 482 0.32 -24.71 -11.64
C ALA A 482 1.32 -24.15 -10.63
N GLU A 483 2.63 -24.36 -10.86
CA GLU A 483 3.71 -23.77 -10.07
C GLU A 483 3.68 -22.23 -10.11
N VAL A 484 3.41 -21.63 -11.27
CA VAL A 484 3.24 -20.17 -11.41
C VAL A 484 2.08 -19.65 -10.55
N ALA A 485 0.96 -20.37 -10.52
CA ALA A 485 -0.19 -20.02 -9.69
C ALA A 485 0.12 -20.12 -8.18
N GLU A 486 0.85 -21.16 -7.75
CA GLU A 486 1.27 -21.34 -6.36
C GLU A 486 2.15 -20.17 -5.87
N GLN A 487 3.16 -19.77 -6.66
CA GLN A 487 4.01 -18.62 -6.30
C GLN A 487 3.22 -17.30 -6.23
N LEU A 488 2.23 -17.11 -7.10
CA LEU A 488 1.36 -15.94 -7.08
C LEU A 488 0.42 -15.90 -5.85
N VAL A 489 -0.06 -17.05 -5.38
CA VAL A 489 -0.83 -17.16 -4.13
C VAL A 489 0.05 -16.82 -2.94
N SER A 490 1.26 -17.38 -2.86
CA SER A 490 2.25 -17.08 -1.81
C SER A 490 2.53 -15.57 -1.69
N ALA A 491 2.81 -14.92 -2.82
CA ALA A 491 3.06 -13.47 -2.88
C ALA A 491 1.88 -12.62 -2.37
N LYS A 492 0.64 -13.00 -2.71
CA LYS A 492 -0.58 -12.31 -2.26
C LYS A 492 -0.81 -12.48 -0.75
N THR A 493 -0.51 -13.65 -0.20
CA THR A 493 -0.59 -13.93 1.23
C THR A 493 0.40 -13.08 2.03
N GLU A 494 1.64 -12.93 1.54
CA GLU A 494 2.67 -12.13 2.21
C GLU A 494 2.32 -10.61 2.22
N ASP A 495 1.81 -10.05 1.11
CA ASP A 495 1.38 -8.63 1.04
C ASP A 495 0.28 -8.31 2.08
N ALA A 496 -0.67 -9.23 2.26
CA ALA A 496 -1.76 -9.10 3.24
C ALA A 496 -1.26 -9.15 4.69
N ILE A 497 -0.30 -10.01 5.01
CA ILE A 497 0.34 -10.08 6.34
C ILE A 497 1.05 -8.75 6.66
N VAL A 498 1.76 -8.17 5.68
CA VAL A 498 2.43 -6.87 5.86
C VAL A 498 1.39 -5.74 6.01
N GLN A 499 0.28 -5.75 5.29
CA GLN A 499 -0.80 -4.77 5.47
C GLN A 499 -1.35 -4.80 6.91
N LEU A 500 -1.76 -5.98 7.39
CA LEU A 500 -2.40 -6.15 8.71
C LEU A 500 -1.52 -5.62 9.85
N ASN A 501 -0.21 -5.91 9.81
CA ASN A 501 0.72 -5.47 10.85
C ASN A 501 0.90 -3.93 10.88
N ASN A 502 0.86 -3.25 9.73
CA ASN A 502 0.89 -1.78 9.68
C ASN A 502 -0.39 -1.15 10.27
N GLU A 503 -1.54 -1.80 10.09
CA GLU A 503 -2.82 -1.37 10.66
C GLU A 503 -2.83 -1.52 12.19
N LYS A 504 -2.25 -2.62 12.73
CA LYS A 504 -2.07 -2.83 14.18
C LYS A 504 -1.27 -1.70 14.82
N GLU A 505 -0.10 -1.35 14.28
CA GLU A 505 0.71 -0.25 14.83
C GLU A 505 -0.02 1.10 14.74
N THR A 506 -0.77 1.34 13.66
CA THR A 506 -1.57 2.54 13.50
C THR A 506 -2.67 2.65 14.56
N ALA A 507 -3.38 1.56 14.87
CA ALA A 507 -4.39 1.53 15.92
C ALA A 507 -3.78 1.70 17.32
N LYS A 508 -2.68 0.98 17.64
CA LYS A 508 -1.94 1.15 18.91
C LYS A 508 -1.44 2.58 19.10
N SER A 509 -1.04 3.28 18.03
CA SER A 509 -0.63 4.69 18.08
C SER A 509 -1.81 5.69 18.26
N LYS A 510 -3.06 5.28 18.02
CA LYS A 510 -4.25 6.08 18.34
C LYS A 510 -4.65 5.94 19.81
N ILE A 511 -4.71 4.71 20.31
CA ILE A 511 -5.11 4.40 21.70
C ILE A 511 -4.20 5.13 22.71
N LYS A 512 -2.88 5.14 22.46
CA LYS A 512 -1.86 5.87 23.24
C LYS A 512 -1.96 7.42 23.19
N LYS A 513 -3.09 7.98 22.75
CA LYS A 513 -3.37 9.43 22.66
C LYS A 513 -4.76 9.80 23.18
N PHE A 514 -5.40 8.88 23.88
CA PHE A 514 -6.68 9.09 24.55
C PHE A 514 -6.49 9.93 25.83
N ASN A 515 -7.51 10.68 26.23
CA ASN A 515 -7.37 11.81 27.17
C ASN A 515 -7.94 11.55 28.56
N TYR A 516 -8.78 10.52 28.70
CA TYR A 516 -9.54 10.20 29.91
C TYR A 516 -9.25 8.78 30.41
N LEU A 517 -8.92 7.82 29.53
CA LEU A 517 -8.36 6.53 29.94
C LEU A 517 -6.91 6.66 30.45
N SER A 518 -6.62 6.08 31.60
CA SER A 518 -5.26 5.86 32.08
C SER A 518 -4.47 4.85 31.22
N GLU A 519 -3.14 4.81 31.36
CA GLU A 519 -2.30 3.82 30.66
C GLU A 519 -2.67 2.36 31.02
N GLU A 520 -3.18 2.13 32.24
CA GLU A 520 -3.64 0.82 32.70
C GLU A 520 -4.93 0.40 32.00
N GLU A 521 -5.86 1.33 31.77
CA GLU A 521 -7.13 1.10 31.05
C GLU A 521 -6.95 1.03 29.52
N GLN A 522 -5.93 1.69 28.97
CA GLN A 522 -5.56 1.58 27.55
C GLN A 522 -4.95 0.21 27.20
N LYS A 523 -4.29 -0.45 28.16
CA LYS A 523 -3.52 -1.69 27.92
C LYS A 523 -4.35 -2.87 27.37
N PRO A 524 -5.54 -3.22 27.91
CA PRO A 524 -6.34 -4.33 27.39
C PRO A 524 -6.71 -4.20 25.91
N PHE A 525 -6.95 -2.97 25.43
CA PHE A 525 -7.23 -2.71 24.02
C PHE A 525 -5.98 -2.92 23.16
N ILE A 526 -4.80 -2.43 23.60
CA ILE A 526 -3.51 -2.64 22.92
C ILE A 526 -3.19 -4.13 22.81
N ASP A 527 -3.30 -4.88 23.91
CA ASP A 527 -3.08 -6.34 23.98
C ASP A 527 -4.08 -7.13 23.14
N SER A 528 -5.20 -6.51 22.73
CA SER A 528 -6.22 -7.09 21.85
C SER A 528 -5.95 -6.76 20.38
N ILE A 529 -5.47 -5.55 20.06
CA ILE A 529 -5.01 -5.19 18.70
C ILE A 529 -3.89 -6.12 18.24
N ASP A 530 -2.95 -6.47 19.12
CA ASP A 530 -1.86 -7.39 18.79
C ASP A 530 -2.36 -8.79 18.39
N LYS A 531 -3.48 -9.24 18.99
CA LYS A 531 -4.13 -10.53 18.70
C LYS A 531 -5.11 -10.49 17.51
N ALA A 532 -5.48 -9.32 17.02
CA ALA A 532 -6.47 -9.21 15.95
C ALA A 532 -5.98 -9.85 14.64
N GLU A 533 -6.82 -10.66 14.00
CA GLU A 533 -6.47 -11.38 12.75
C GLU A 533 -6.99 -10.68 11.50
N SER A 534 -7.75 -9.58 11.64
CA SER A 534 -8.31 -8.82 10.52
C SER A 534 -8.39 -7.31 10.79
N SER A 535 -8.42 -6.52 9.70
CA SER A 535 -8.64 -5.06 9.72
C SER A 535 -9.96 -4.67 10.39
N ALA A 536 -11.00 -5.51 10.27
CA ALA A 536 -12.29 -5.31 10.93
C ALA A 536 -12.17 -5.45 12.45
N ALA A 537 -11.49 -6.49 12.95
CA ALA A 537 -11.22 -6.66 14.37
C ALA A 537 -10.36 -5.51 14.95
N ILE A 538 -9.32 -5.06 14.22
CA ILE A 538 -8.52 -3.88 14.58
C ILE A 538 -9.40 -2.63 14.72
N THR A 539 -10.37 -2.45 13.82
CA THR A 539 -11.28 -1.29 13.81
C THR A 539 -12.30 -1.36 14.95
N ALA A 540 -12.89 -2.53 15.21
CA ALA A 540 -13.84 -2.74 16.30
C ALA A 540 -13.20 -2.46 17.68
N ILE A 541 -12.02 -3.03 17.94
CA ILE A 541 -11.27 -2.82 19.19
C ILE A 541 -10.91 -1.33 19.37
N LEU A 542 -10.54 -0.64 18.29
CA LEU A 542 -10.27 0.80 18.33
C LEU A 542 -11.54 1.61 18.66
N ASN A 543 -12.69 1.27 18.09
CA ASN A 543 -13.96 1.98 18.34
C ASN A 543 -14.49 1.74 19.77
N ASP A 544 -14.31 0.54 20.33
CA ASP A 544 -14.63 0.26 21.74
C ASP A 544 -13.71 1.02 22.69
N ALA A 545 -12.41 1.13 22.37
CA ALA A 545 -11.45 1.92 23.13
C ALA A 545 -11.78 3.43 23.08
N ILE A 546 -12.26 3.94 21.94
CA ILE A 546 -12.78 5.33 21.80
C ILE A 546 -14.02 5.54 22.68
N TYR A 547 -14.97 4.59 22.69
CA TYR A 547 -16.16 4.70 23.54
C TYR A 547 -15.79 4.75 25.03
N ALA A 548 -14.86 3.89 25.47
CA ALA A 548 -14.39 3.87 26.84
C ALA A 548 -13.76 5.21 27.28
N ASP A 549 -12.95 5.86 26.43
CA ASP A 549 -12.35 7.17 26.71
C ASP A 549 -13.41 8.23 26.99
N TYR A 550 -14.35 8.45 26.07
CA TYR A 550 -15.37 9.48 26.29
C TYR A 550 -16.37 9.11 27.40
N LYS A 551 -16.61 7.83 27.68
CA LYS A 551 -17.41 7.39 28.83
C LYS A 551 -16.71 7.71 30.16
N ALA A 552 -15.41 7.46 30.28
CA ALA A 552 -14.63 7.86 31.45
C ALA A 552 -14.66 9.39 31.66
N GLY A 553 -14.58 10.16 30.57
CA GLY A 553 -14.77 11.62 30.60
C GLY A 553 -16.15 12.07 31.11
N VAL A 554 -17.23 11.37 30.77
CA VAL A 554 -18.59 11.65 31.31
C VAL A 554 -18.68 11.30 32.79
N GLY A 555 -18.14 10.14 33.20
CA GLY A 555 -18.18 9.69 34.61
C GLY A 555 -17.31 10.51 35.57
N ALA A 556 -16.41 11.36 35.05
CA ALA A 556 -15.57 12.27 35.83
C ALA A 556 -16.24 13.65 36.12
N ILE A 557 -17.46 13.89 35.63
CA ILE A 557 -18.22 15.12 35.85
C ILE A 557 -19.17 14.94 37.05
N ASP A 558 -19.27 15.96 37.91
CA ASP A 558 -20.15 15.96 39.08
C ASP A 558 -21.64 16.07 38.66
N ASP A 559 -22.55 15.50 39.45
CA ASP A 559 -24.01 15.70 39.30
C ASP A 559 -24.41 17.18 39.37
N ALA A 560 -23.59 18.03 40.00
CA ALA A 560 -23.74 19.49 39.97
C ALA A 560 -23.66 20.09 38.54
N ASP A 561 -22.82 19.52 37.67
CA ASP A 561 -22.53 20.00 36.31
C ASP A 561 -23.17 19.08 35.23
N LEU A 562 -24.31 18.46 35.57
CA LEU A 562 -25.09 17.54 34.73
C LEU A 562 -25.36 18.02 33.30
N ALA A 563 -25.40 19.34 33.08
CA ALA A 563 -25.56 19.93 31.74
C ALA A 563 -24.39 19.59 30.80
N ASP A 564 -23.15 19.67 31.30
CA ASP A 564 -21.95 19.39 30.51
C ASP A 564 -21.76 17.88 30.34
N ALA A 565 -22.13 17.08 31.34
CA ALA A 565 -22.24 15.62 31.21
C ALA A 565 -23.21 15.21 30.08
N LYS A 566 -24.37 15.87 29.95
CA LYS A 566 -25.31 15.65 28.83
C LYS A 566 -24.75 16.08 27.48
N VAL A 567 -23.99 17.18 27.42
CA VAL A 567 -23.33 17.61 26.17
C VAL A 567 -22.30 16.58 25.72
N LEU A 568 -21.40 16.17 26.62
CA LEU A 568 -20.35 15.19 26.31
C LEU A 568 -20.95 13.81 25.96
N ALA A 569 -21.97 13.36 26.69
CA ALA A 569 -22.68 12.12 26.37
C ALA A 569 -23.38 12.16 25.01
N LYS A 570 -23.98 13.29 24.62
CA LYS A 570 -24.51 13.47 23.25
C LYS A 570 -23.39 13.44 22.21
N GLU A 571 -22.17 13.86 22.52
CA GLU A 571 -21.02 13.69 21.65
C GLU A 571 -20.61 12.20 21.52
N VAL A 572 -20.67 11.42 22.59
CA VAL A 572 -20.47 9.95 22.57
C VAL A 572 -21.48 9.27 21.63
N ILE A 573 -22.77 9.55 21.78
CA ILE A 573 -23.84 8.98 20.93
C ILE A 573 -23.64 9.33 19.44
N ASN A 574 -23.08 10.51 19.13
CA ASN A 574 -22.76 10.86 17.75
C ASN A 574 -21.60 10.02 17.18
N LYS A 575 -20.64 9.61 18.02
CA LYS A 575 -19.47 8.77 17.67
C LYS A 575 -19.76 7.27 17.60
N LEU A 576 -20.94 6.82 18.02
CA LEU A 576 -21.41 5.46 17.75
C LEU A 576 -21.78 5.35 16.25
N GLU A 577 -20.99 4.61 15.47
CA GLU A 577 -21.06 4.64 14.01
C GLU A 577 -22.22 3.81 13.42
N ASN A 578 -22.80 2.87 14.18
CA ASN A 578 -23.78 1.89 13.71
C ASN A 578 -25.22 2.16 14.18
N LEU A 579 -25.45 3.25 14.92
CA LEU A 579 -26.80 3.71 15.27
C LEU A 579 -27.38 4.59 14.16
N THR A 580 -28.60 4.27 13.73
CA THR A 580 -29.41 5.07 12.82
C THR A 580 -29.75 6.44 13.42
N ALA A 581 -30.17 7.39 12.58
CA ALA A 581 -30.65 8.70 13.05
C ALA A 581 -31.87 8.59 13.99
N ALA A 582 -32.69 7.55 13.84
CA ALA A 582 -33.83 7.28 14.71
C ALA A 582 -33.39 6.83 16.11
N GLU A 583 -32.48 5.85 16.20
CA GLU A 583 -31.94 5.34 17.46
C GLU A 583 -31.13 6.42 18.20
N LYS A 584 -30.29 7.18 17.50
CA LYS A 584 -29.60 8.35 18.08
C LYS A 584 -30.61 9.38 18.63
N THR A 585 -31.74 9.58 17.95
CA THR A 585 -32.83 10.46 18.43
C THR A 585 -33.57 9.90 19.64
N VAL A 586 -33.61 8.58 19.85
CA VAL A 586 -34.11 7.96 21.09
C VAL A 586 -33.10 8.18 22.21
N ALA A 587 -31.85 7.76 22.01
CA ALA A 587 -30.77 7.94 22.99
C ALA A 587 -30.62 9.40 23.45
N PHE A 588 -30.65 10.38 22.55
CA PHE A 588 -30.63 11.80 22.91
C PHE A 588 -31.78 12.21 23.84
N LYS A 589 -32.99 11.67 23.67
CA LYS A 589 -34.15 11.96 24.53
C LYS A 589 -33.99 11.33 25.91
N ASP A 590 -33.36 10.17 26.01
CA ASP A 590 -33.16 9.48 27.28
C ASP A 590 -32.02 10.12 28.09
N ILE A 591 -30.95 10.57 27.41
CA ILE A 591 -29.93 11.48 27.97
C ILE A 591 -30.57 12.81 28.43
N ASP A 592 -31.53 13.37 27.69
CA ASP A 592 -32.23 14.59 28.11
C ASP A 592 -33.12 14.37 29.35
N LYS A 593 -33.77 13.21 29.49
CA LYS A 593 -34.59 12.84 30.67
C LYS A 593 -33.77 12.58 31.93
N ALA A 594 -32.53 12.10 31.81
CA ALA A 594 -31.69 11.70 32.94
C ALA A 594 -31.51 12.84 33.97
N THR A 595 -31.57 12.52 35.26
CA THR A 595 -31.41 13.48 36.36
C THR A 595 -30.12 13.27 37.17
N THR A 596 -29.29 12.29 36.80
CA THR A 596 -27.96 12.02 37.37
C THR A 596 -26.99 11.55 36.31
N VAL A 597 -25.69 11.69 36.56
CA VAL A 597 -24.59 11.20 35.69
C VAL A 597 -24.63 9.68 35.54
N GLN A 598 -25.10 8.94 36.57
CA GLN A 598 -25.36 7.50 36.43
C GLN A 598 -26.42 7.22 35.35
N GLN A 599 -27.56 7.90 35.37
CA GLN A 599 -28.62 7.69 34.35
C GLN A 599 -28.20 8.11 32.94
N ILE A 600 -27.30 9.11 32.83
CA ILE A 600 -26.64 9.45 31.56
C ILE A 600 -25.79 8.26 31.09
N THR A 601 -25.00 7.68 32.00
CA THR A 601 -24.11 6.54 31.73
C THR A 601 -24.89 5.27 31.36
N ASP A 602 -26.00 4.99 32.04
CA ASP A 602 -26.89 3.86 31.74
C ASP A 602 -27.49 3.97 30.31
N ALA A 603 -27.86 5.18 29.90
CA ALA A 603 -28.38 5.45 28.56
C ALA A 603 -27.29 5.41 27.47
N LEU A 604 -26.04 5.76 27.80
CA LEU A 604 -24.89 5.53 26.91
C LEU A 604 -24.65 4.03 26.68
N ASP A 605 -24.69 3.21 27.74
CA ASP A 605 -24.45 1.77 27.62
C ASP A 605 -25.57 1.04 26.86
N GLN A 606 -26.83 1.42 27.06
CA GLN A 606 -27.95 0.92 26.23
C GLN A 606 -27.75 1.24 24.75
N ALA A 607 -27.30 2.46 24.43
CA ALA A 607 -27.00 2.85 23.06
C ALA A 607 -25.75 2.15 22.50
N LYS A 608 -24.74 1.85 23.33
CA LYS A 608 -23.53 1.13 22.90
C LYS A 608 -23.79 -0.35 22.64
N GLU A 609 -24.63 -1.02 23.43
CA GLU A 609 -24.97 -2.42 23.16
C GLU A 609 -25.85 -2.54 21.90
N LEU A 610 -26.69 -1.53 21.61
CA LEU A 610 -27.42 -1.42 20.34
C LEU A 610 -26.50 -1.13 19.14
N ASP A 611 -25.53 -0.20 19.28
CA ASP A 611 -24.48 0.05 18.28
C ASP A 611 -23.71 -1.23 17.95
N LYS A 612 -23.33 -2.01 18.97
CA LYS A 612 -22.63 -3.29 18.86
C LYS A 612 -23.51 -4.39 18.22
N GLY A 613 -24.80 -4.43 18.53
CA GLY A 613 -25.78 -5.31 17.88
C GLY A 613 -25.90 -5.02 16.38
N ASN A 614 -26.12 -3.74 16.04
CA ASN A 614 -26.19 -3.27 14.65
C ASN A 614 -24.86 -3.50 13.91
N ALA A 615 -23.71 -3.24 14.56
CA ALA A 615 -22.38 -3.52 14.01
C ALA A 615 -22.22 -5.02 13.68
N SER A 616 -22.57 -5.90 14.60
CA SER A 616 -22.44 -7.36 14.42
C SER A 616 -23.33 -7.87 13.29
N ALA A 617 -24.58 -7.40 13.20
CA ALA A 617 -25.49 -7.75 12.12
C ALA A 617 -25.03 -7.21 10.76
N ASN A 618 -24.56 -5.96 10.72
CA ASN A 618 -24.03 -5.34 9.50
C ASN A 618 -22.74 -6.03 9.02
N GLU A 619 -21.83 -6.41 9.93
CA GLU A 619 -20.57 -7.04 9.54
C GLU A 619 -20.78 -8.47 9.04
N LEU A 620 -21.64 -9.27 9.68
CA LEU A 620 -22.04 -10.59 9.17
C LEU A 620 -22.67 -10.51 7.77
N ALA A 621 -23.51 -9.50 7.51
CA ALA A 621 -24.09 -9.26 6.19
C ALA A 621 -23.03 -8.85 5.14
N LYS A 622 -22.11 -7.95 5.48
CA LYS A 622 -20.98 -7.57 4.61
C LYS A 622 -20.05 -8.76 4.34
N GLU A 623 -19.74 -9.54 5.36
CA GLU A 623 -18.86 -10.72 5.28
C GLU A 623 -19.45 -11.79 4.37
N LEU A 624 -20.76 -12.03 4.43
CA LEU A 624 -21.45 -12.95 3.54
C LEU A 624 -21.53 -12.40 2.11
N GLU A 625 -21.94 -11.15 1.91
CA GLU A 625 -22.04 -10.58 0.55
C GLU A 625 -20.66 -10.41 -0.10
N LYS A 626 -19.59 -10.11 0.67
CA LYS A 626 -18.22 -10.17 0.16
C LYS A 626 -17.84 -11.60 -0.23
N TYR A 627 -18.09 -12.59 0.62
CA TYR A 627 -17.80 -13.99 0.32
C TYR A 627 -18.50 -14.46 -0.96
N LYS A 628 -19.75 -14.04 -1.15
CA LYS A 628 -20.51 -14.24 -2.39
C LYS A 628 -19.85 -13.57 -3.60
N GLU A 629 -19.42 -12.31 -3.52
CA GLU A 629 -18.73 -11.64 -4.64
C GLU A 629 -17.38 -12.29 -4.97
N ASP A 630 -16.58 -12.63 -3.95
CA ASP A 630 -15.29 -13.32 -4.11
C ASP A 630 -15.51 -14.68 -4.82
N LYS A 631 -16.50 -15.49 -4.38
CA LYS A 631 -16.85 -16.78 -5.00
C LYS A 631 -17.49 -16.65 -6.40
N LYS A 632 -18.23 -15.56 -6.68
CA LYS A 632 -18.70 -15.24 -8.06
C LYS A 632 -17.53 -14.93 -8.99
N ALA A 633 -16.51 -14.21 -8.50
CA ALA A 633 -15.30 -13.92 -9.26
C ALA A 633 -14.48 -15.18 -9.51
N GLU A 634 -14.36 -16.08 -8.53
CA GLU A 634 -13.77 -17.42 -8.74
C GLU A 634 -14.53 -18.20 -9.83
N ILE A 635 -15.87 -18.23 -9.81
CA ILE A 635 -16.68 -18.88 -10.87
C ILE A 635 -16.45 -18.26 -12.25
N ASP A 636 -16.24 -16.94 -12.35
CA ASP A 636 -15.93 -16.31 -13.64
C ASP A 636 -14.58 -16.77 -14.21
N THR A 637 -13.63 -17.24 -13.38
CA THR A 637 -12.35 -17.82 -13.82
C THR A 637 -12.42 -19.29 -14.29
N LEU A 638 -13.46 -20.06 -13.92
CA LEU A 638 -13.60 -21.48 -14.27
C LEU A 638 -13.67 -21.68 -15.80
N GLU A 639 -12.63 -22.20 -16.45
CA GLU A 639 -12.48 -22.12 -17.92
C GLU A 639 -13.63 -22.77 -18.72
N PHE A 640 -14.12 -23.93 -18.28
CA PHE A 640 -14.93 -24.83 -19.11
C PHE A 640 -16.44 -24.62 -18.99
N LEU A 641 -16.92 -23.95 -17.93
CA LEU A 641 -18.33 -23.59 -17.79
C LEU A 641 -18.74 -22.54 -18.84
N SER A 642 -19.87 -22.76 -19.51
CA SER A 642 -20.45 -21.76 -20.41
C SER A 642 -20.82 -20.48 -19.64
N LYS A 643 -20.96 -19.37 -20.37
CA LYS A 643 -21.37 -18.09 -19.79
C LYS A 643 -22.73 -18.19 -19.11
N GLU A 644 -23.63 -18.97 -19.69
CA GLU A 644 -24.97 -19.22 -19.21
C GLU A 644 -24.96 -20.03 -17.91
N GLU A 645 -24.14 -21.08 -17.81
CA GLU A 645 -23.97 -21.87 -16.57
C GLU A 645 -23.28 -21.05 -15.47
N LYS A 646 -22.25 -20.27 -15.80
CA LYS A 646 -21.63 -19.32 -14.86
C LYS A 646 -22.65 -18.34 -14.29
N ASN A 647 -23.53 -17.79 -15.12
CA ASN A 647 -24.59 -16.91 -14.65
C ASN A 647 -25.63 -17.66 -13.80
N GLY A 648 -25.91 -18.93 -14.11
CA GLY A 648 -26.72 -19.82 -13.27
C GLY A 648 -26.15 -20.00 -11.86
N TYR A 649 -24.89 -20.45 -11.74
CA TYR A 649 -24.24 -20.62 -10.44
C TYR A 649 -24.09 -19.30 -9.66
N LYS A 650 -23.79 -18.18 -10.33
CA LYS A 650 -23.73 -16.86 -9.68
C LYS A 650 -25.12 -16.39 -9.19
N ALA A 651 -26.20 -16.77 -9.88
CA ALA A 651 -27.58 -16.54 -9.42
C ALA A 651 -27.99 -17.49 -8.28
N GLU A 652 -27.47 -18.72 -8.23
CA GLU A 652 -27.63 -19.63 -7.09
C GLU A 652 -26.87 -19.11 -5.85
N ILE A 653 -25.65 -18.58 -5.99
CA ILE A 653 -24.93 -17.87 -4.91
C ILE A 653 -25.67 -16.59 -4.47
N ASN A 654 -26.38 -15.91 -5.37
CA ASN A 654 -27.25 -14.77 -5.01
C ASN A 654 -28.45 -15.19 -4.14
N LEU A 655 -28.91 -16.44 -4.23
CA LEU A 655 -30.01 -16.98 -3.41
C LEU A 655 -29.55 -17.52 -2.04
N ALA A 656 -28.31 -17.99 -1.93
CA ALA A 656 -27.73 -18.53 -0.70
C ALA A 656 -27.83 -17.57 0.50
N THR A 657 -28.12 -18.12 1.68
CA THR A 657 -28.46 -17.39 2.90
C THR A 657 -27.35 -17.42 3.97
N ASP A 658 -26.41 -18.35 3.86
CA ASP A 658 -25.20 -18.44 4.69
C ASP A 658 -23.95 -18.82 3.85
N ARG A 659 -22.80 -19.07 4.51
CA ARG A 659 -21.56 -19.46 3.81
C ARG A 659 -21.56 -20.91 3.33
N ASP A 660 -22.20 -21.82 4.07
CA ASP A 660 -22.21 -23.23 3.74
C ASP A 660 -23.00 -23.45 2.44
N GLU A 661 -24.15 -22.77 2.27
CA GLU A 661 -24.91 -22.75 1.00
C GLU A 661 -24.11 -22.14 -0.17
N VAL A 662 -23.30 -21.11 0.07
CA VAL A 662 -22.42 -20.51 -0.96
C VAL A 662 -21.33 -21.49 -1.38
N ASP A 663 -20.67 -22.15 -0.43
CA ASP A 663 -19.65 -23.14 -0.71
C ASP A 663 -20.24 -24.39 -1.36
N ASP A 664 -21.45 -24.81 -1.00
CA ASP A 664 -22.15 -25.92 -1.65
C ASP A 664 -22.44 -25.62 -3.13
N VAL A 665 -22.81 -24.38 -3.47
CA VAL A 665 -22.98 -23.94 -4.88
C VAL A 665 -21.63 -23.79 -5.59
N PHE A 666 -20.61 -23.24 -4.93
CA PHE A 666 -19.26 -23.11 -5.51
C PHE A 666 -18.60 -24.48 -5.76
N ASN A 667 -18.78 -25.44 -4.86
CA ASN A 667 -18.29 -26.81 -5.01
C ASN A 667 -19.04 -27.54 -6.14
N LYS A 668 -20.35 -27.31 -6.31
CA LYS A 668 -21.10 -27.79 -7.49
C LYS A 668 -20.55 -27.18 -8.79
N ALA A 669 -20.28 -25.87 -8.82
CA ALA A 669 -19.69 -25.20 -9.98
C ALA A 669 -18.29 -25.70 -10.33
N SER A 670 -17.44 -25.89 -9.32
CA SER A 670 -16.08 -26.40 -9.47
C SER A 670 -16.05 -27.88 -9.89
N ALA A 671 -16.95 -28.70 -9.32
CA ALA A 671 -17.15 -30.09 -9.71
C ALA A 671 -17.67 -30.20 -11.15
N ALA A 672 -18.62 -29.35 -11.56
CA ALA A 672 -19.12 -29.30 -12.93
C ALA A 672 -18.05 -28.81 -13.91
N ASN A 673 -17.27 -27.78 -13.58
CA ASN A 673 -16.14 -27.34 -14.41
C ASN A 673 -15.12 -28.47 -14.62
N LYS A 674 -14.78 -29.19 -13.54
CA LYS A 674 -13.89 -30.35 -13.58
C LYS A 674 -14.51 -31.56 -14.29
N GLN A 675 -15.82 -31.73 -14.21
CA GLN A 675 -16.54 -32.74 -14.99
C GLN A 675 -16.49 -32.39 -16.48
N ILE A 676 -16.66 -31.13 -16.88
CA ILE A 676 -16.55 -30.70 -18.29
C ILE A 676 -15.09 -30.82 -18.77
N GLU A 677 -14.10 -30.54 -17.91
CA GLU A 677 -12.68 -30.80 -18.16
C GLU A 677 -12.41 -32.30 -18.43
N GLN A 678 -13.02 -33.20 -17.65
CA GLN A 678 -12.95 -34.65 -17.85
C GLN A 678 -13.77 -35.10 -19.06
N GLU A 679 -14.94 -34.51 -19.30
CA GLU A 679 -15.78 -34.77 -20.46
C GLU A 679 -15.14 -34.25 -21.74
N LYS A 680 -14.17 -33.33 -21.70
CA LYS A 680 -13.34 -32.96 -22.86
C LYS A 680 -12.55 -34.16 -23.40
N PHE A 681 -12.11 -35.07 -22.54
CA PHE A 681 -11.53 -36.36 -22.94
C PHE A 681 -12.61 -37.33 -23.47
N GLU A 682 -13.84 -37.26 -22.95
CA GLU A 682 -14.99 -38.00 -23.50
C GLU A 682 -15.49 -37.43 -24.83
N VAL A 683 -15.35 -36.13 -25.11
CA VAL A 683 -15.56 -35.51 -26.44
C VAL A 683 -14.66 -36.20 -27.43
N ASP A 684 -13.38 -36.34 -27.10
CA ASP A 684 -12.38 -36.92 -27.99
C ASP A 684 -12.60 -38.42 -28.23
N LYS A 685 -13.04 -39.14 -27.20
CA LYS A 685 -13.52 -40.53 -27.29
C LYS A 685 -14.81 -40.68 -28.12
N GLU A 686 -15.78 -39.79 -27.99
CA GLU A 686 -17.00 -39.80 -28.83
C GLU A 686 -16.71 -39.32 -30.25
N LYS A 687 -15.76 -38.40 -30.47
CA LYS A 687 -15.25 -38.06 -31.81
C LYS A 687 -14.62 -39.29 -32.47
N ASN A 688 -13.74 -40.00 -31.77
CA ASN A 688 -13.12 -41.24 -32.26
C ASN A 688 -14.18 -42.32 -32.54
N THR A 689 -15.23 -42.39 -31.72
CA THR A 689 -16.38 -43.29 -31.90
C THR A 689 -17.23 -42.89 -33.10
N LEU A 690 -17.52 -41.60 -33.31
CA LEU A 690 -18.27 -41.08 -34.46
C LEU A 690 -17.48 -41.19 -35.77
N ILE A 691 -16.19 -40.87 -35.78
CA ILE A 691 -15.28 -41.13 -36.89
C ILE A 691 -15.33 -42.63 -37.25
N SER A 692 -15.32 -43.52 -36.26
CA SER A 692 -15.45 -44.97 -36.49
C SER A 692 -16.84 -45.40 -37.01
N LYS A 693 -17.93 -44.73 -36.61
CA LYS A 693 -19.27 -44.91 -37.21
C LYS A 693 -19.27 -44.43 -38.68
N ILE A 694 -18.71 -43.26 -38.98
CA ILE A 694 -18.63 -42.65 -40.32
C ILE A 694 -17.90 -43.55 -41.33
N LYS A 695 -16.80 -44.21 -40.93
CA LYS A 695 -16.12 -45.21 -41.77
C LYS A 695 -17.06 -46.30 -42.27
N ASN A 696 -17.98 -46.76 -41.40
CA ASN A 696 -18.80 -47.96 -41.60
C ASN A 696 -20.16 -47.72 -42.29
N TYR A 697 -20.69 -46.49 -42.32
CA TYR A 697 -21.89 -46.19 -43.13
C TYR A 697 -21.62 -46.47 -44.62
N LYS A 698 -22.60 -47.08 -45.31
CA LYS A 698 -22.54 -47.43 -46.74
C LYS A 698 -23.32 -46.43 -47.60
N GLU A 699 -24.12 -45.60 -46.95
CA GLU A 699 -25.02 -44.58 -47.47
C GLU A 699 -24.30 -43.24 -47.69
N LEU A 700 -23.02 -43.16 -47.30
CA LEU A 700 -22.12 -42.02 -47.43
C LEU A 700 -21.01 -42.34 -48.44
N THR A 701 -20.76 -41.41 -49.35
CA THR A 701 -19.61 -41.45 -50.27
C THR A 701 -18.31 -41.09 -49.53
N ASP A 702 -17.15 -41.45 -50.08
CA ASP A 702 -15.86 -41.16 -49.43
C ASP A 702 -15.58 -39.64 -49.28
N ALA A 703 -16.10 -38.81 -50.19
CA ALA A 703 -16.06 -37.36 -50.06
C ALA A 703 -16.88 -36.85 -48.87
N GLU A 704 -18.08 -37.40 -48.67
CA GLU A 704 -18.93 -37.10 -47.51
C GLU A 704 -18.32 -37.65 -46.22
N LYS A 705 -17.66 -38.81 -46.25
CA LYS A 705 -16.92 -39.33 -45.10
C LYS A 705 -15.79 -38.40 -44.69
N LYS A 706 -14.98 -37.88 -45.64
CA LYS A 706 -13.98 -36.84 -45.34
C LYS A 706 -14.63 -35.58 -44.76
N GLN A 707 -15.73 -35.10 -45.34
CA GLN A 707 -16.45 -33.93 -44.83
C GLN A 707 -16.96 -34.14 -43.39
N PHE A 708 -17.61 -35.28 -43.09
CA PHE A 708 -18.14 -35.56 -41.76
C PHE A 708 -17.03 -35.86 -40.74
N ILE A 709 -15.90 -36.43 -41.14
CA ILE A 709 -14.70 -36.58 -40.29
C ILE A 709 -14.10 -35.20 -39.95
N SER A 710 -14.06 -34.25 -40.89
CA SER A 710 -13.71 -32.85 -40.60
C SER A 710 -14.70 -32.23 -39.63
N GLN A 711 -16.01 -32.29 -39.91
CA GLN A 711 -17.03 -31.72 -39.04
C GLN A 711 -17.03 -32.35 -37.63
N THR A 712 -16.65 -33.63 -37.50
CA THR A 712 -16.47 -34.29 -36.19
C THR A 712 -15.22 -33.80 -35.47
N PHE A 713 -14.13 -33.56 -36.20
CA PHE A 713 -12.92 -32.94 -35.66
C PHE A 713 -13.21 -31.52 -35.13
N ASP A 714 -13.99 -30.74 -35.88
CA ASP A 714 -14.39 -29.35 -35.57
C ASP A 714 -15.31 -29.20 -34.35
N CYS A 715 -16.00 -30.28 -33.90
CA CYS A 715 -16.87 -30.26 -32.72
C CYS A 715 -16.11 -29.94 -31.42
N LYS A 716 -16.80 -29.30 -30.46
CA LYS A 716 -16.22 -28.77 -29.22
C LYS A 716 -16.84 -29.33 -27.93
N SER A 717 -17.96 -30.04 -28.01
CA SER A 717 -18.65 -30.64 -26.87
C SER A 717 -19.28 -32.00 -27.22
N VAL A 718 -19.64 -32.78 -26.19
CA VAL A 718 -20.30 -34.09 -26.36
C VAL A 718 -21.67 -33.90 -27.00
N ASP A 719 -22.39 -32.82 -26.66
CA ASP A 719 -23.64 -32.41 -27.29
C ASP A 719 -23.48 -32.13 -28.79
N GLU A 720 -22.41 -31.46 -29.22
CA GLU A 720 -22.14 -31.20 -30.64
C GLU A 720 -21.83 -32.50 -31.41
N VAL A 721 -21.00 -33.38 -30.84
CA VAL A 721 -20.68 -34.69 -31.44
C VAL A 721 -21.94 -35.58 -31.51
N THR A 722 -22.76 -35.60 -30.45
CA THR A 722 -24.02 -36.33 -30.41
C THR A 722 -25.00 -35.79 -31.45
N THR A 723 -25.18 -34.46 -31.50
CA THR A 723 -26.03 -33.79 -32.49
C THR A 723 -25.57 -34.07 -33.92
N LEU A 724 -24.26 -34.14 -34.19
CA LEU A 724 -23.72 -34.50 -35.49
C LEU A 724 -23.94 -35.99 -35.80
N SER A 725 -23.74 -36.88 -34.83
CA SER A 725 -24.04 -38.31 -34.94
C SER A 725 -25.51 -38.57 -35.27
N GLU A 726 -26.44 -37.89 -34.62
CA GLU A 726 -27.88 -37.99 -34.91
C GLU A 726 -28.21 -37.48 -36.31
N LYS A 727 -27.65 -36.34 -36.73
CA LYS A 727 -27.84 -35.80 -38.09
C LYS A 727 -27.30 -36.73 -39.17
N ILE A 728 -26.14 -37.34 -38.96
CA ILE A 728 -25.56 -38.33 -39.89
C ILE A 728 -26.44 -39.59 -39.93
N ALA A 729 -26.85 -40.12 -38.78
CA ALA A 729 -27.74 -41.28 -38.72
C ALA A 729 -29.09 -41.03 -39.41
N GLN A 730 -29.70 -39.87 -39.18
CA GLN A 730 -30.94 -39.45 -39.85
C GLN A 730 -30.74 -39.27 -41.36
N LEU A 731 -29.63 -38.67 -41.81
CA LEU A 731 -29.31 -38.56 -43.23
C LEU A 731 -29.15 -39.93 -43.89
N CYS A 732 -28.48 -40.88 -43.23
CA CYS A 732 -28.36 -42.26 -43.71
C CYS A 732 -29.72 -42.96 -43.77
N LEU A 733 -30.59 -42.76 -42.77
CA LEU A 733 -31.95 -43.31 -42.74
C LEU A 733 -32.87 -42.69 -43.81
N ASP A 734 -32.81 -41.37 -43.99
CA ASP A 734 -33.53 -40.66 -45.05
C ASP A 734 -33.04 -41.11 -46.44
N ARG A 735 -31.75 -41.46 -46.59
CA ARG A 735 -31.20 -42.11 -47.79
C ARG A 735 -31.66 -43.57 -47.94
N GLU A 736 -31.71 -44.38 -46.89
CA GLU A 736 -32.27 -45.74 -46.91
C GLU A 736 -33.73 -45.68 -47.39
N ILE A 737 -34.53 -44.77 -46.82
CA ILE A 737 -35.91 -44.49 -47.23
C ILE A 737 -35.95 -44.01 -48.69
N SER A 738 -35.11 -43.06 -49.11
CA SER A 738 -35.11 -42.49 -50.46
C SER A 738 -34.65 -43.49 -51.54
N ASN A 739 -33.77 -44.42 -51.20
CA ASN A 739 -33.27 -45.47 -52.09
C ASN A 739 -34.12 -46.75 -52.07
N ALA A 740 -34.95 -46.98 -51.05
CA ALA A 740 -35.85 -48.13 -50.97
C ALA A 740 -36.78 -48.23 -52.19
N ALA A 741 -36.76 -49.37 -52.88
CA ALA A 741 -37.64 -49.68 -54.00
C ALA A 741 -39.00 -50.17 -53.46
N ASP A 742 -39.49 -51.32 -53.92
CA ASP A 742 -40.81 -51.87 -53.54
C ASP A 742 -40.97 -52.10 -52.03
N ASN A 743 -39.87 -52.19 -51.27
CA ASN A 743 -39.85 -52.34 -49.82
C ASN A 743 -40.04 -51.02 -49.03
N TYR A 744 -40.29 -49.88 -49.68
CA TYR A 744 -40.36 -48.56 -49.02
C TYR A 744 -41.29 -48.50 -47.81
N LYS A 745 -42.45 -49.19 -47.86
CA LYS A 745 -43.39 -49.25 -46.72
C LYS A 745 -42.77 -49.92 -45.49
N THR A 746 -41.98 -50.99 -45.67
CA THR A 746 -41.32 -51.70 -44.58
C THR A 746 -40.21 -50.85 -43.95
N VAL A 747 -39.41 -50.17 -44.77
CA VAL A 747 -38.35 -49.26 -44.29
C VAL A 747 -38.95 -48.10 -43.51
N ILE A 748 -39.98 -47.44 -44.06
CA ILE A 748 -40.65 -46.31 -43.39
C ILE A 748 -41.36 -46.75 -42.10
N LYS A 749 -42.01 -47.92 -42.06
CA LYS A 749 -42.62 -48.45 -40.83
C LYS A 749 -41.60 -48.69 -39.73
N LYS A 750 -40.43 -49.26 -40.07
CA LYS A 750 -39.29 -49.44 -39.15
C LYS A 750 -38.72 -48.10 -38.68
N ALA A 751 -38.66 -47.08 -39.54
CA ALA A 751 -38.24 -45.73 -39.18
C ALA A 751 -39.23 -45.04 -38.22
N ILE A 752 -40.54 -45.24 -38.38
CA ILE A 752 -41.57 -44.81 -37.42
C ILE A 752 -41.45 -45.57 -36.09
N ASP A 753 -41.10 -46.85 -36.14
CA ASP A 753 -40.91 -47.68 -34.94
C ASP A 753 -39.76 -47.16 -34.06
N GLY A 754 -38.70 -46.61 -34.69
CA GLY A 754 -37.56 -45.98 -34.03
C GLY A 754 -37.79 -44.59 -33.43
N LEU A 755 -38.94 -43.95 -33.67
CA LEU A 755 -39.27 -42.65 -33.05
C LEU A 755 -39.56 -42.86 -31.55
N LEU A 756 -38.74 -42.28 -30.66
CA LEU A 756 -38.70 -42.70 -29.24
C LEU A 756 -39.78 -42.05 -28.36
N SER A 757 -40.27 -40.87 -28.71
CA SER A 757 -41.25 -40.10 -27.92
C SER A 757 -42.69 -40.29 -28.40
N LEU A 758 -42.91 -40.87 -29.58
CA LEU A 758 -44.24 -41.38 -29.96
C LEU A 758 -44.66 -42.57 -29.09
N SER A 759 -45.86 -42.52 -28.50
CA SER A 759 -46.43 -43.71 -27.85
C SER A 759 -46.72 -44.82 -28.86
N GLN A 760 -46.73 -46.08 -28.40
CA GLN A 760 -46.96 -47.25 -29.26
C GLN A 760 -48.22 -47.13 -30.14
N ARG A 761 -49.32 -46.57 -29.61
CA ARG A 761 -50.55 -46.32 -30.37
C ARG A 761 -50.39 -45.29 -31.49
N GLN A 762 -49.52 -44.30 -31.33
CA GLN A 762 -49.21 -43.31 -32.37
C GLN A 762 -48.32 -43.93 -33.46
N LYS A 763 -47.35 -44.77 -33.08
CA LYS A 763 -46.55 -45.56 -34.04
C LYS A 763 -47.46 -46.43 -34.90
N GLU A 764 -48.33 -47.21 -34.28
CA GLU A 764 -49.30 -48.08 -34.97
C GLU A 764 -50.25 -47.29 -35.89
N ALA A 765 -50.70 -46.10 -35.49
CA ALA A 765 -51.53 -45.22 -36.31
C ALA A 765 -50.78 -44.77 -37.58
N TYR A 766 -49.59 -44.17 -37.44
CA TYR A 766 -48.80 -43.73 -38.60
C TYR A 766 -48.33 -44.90 -39.48
N GLN A 767 -47.96 -46.05 -38.90
CA GLN A 767 -47.64 -47.28 -39.64
C GLN A 767 -48.84 -47.79 -40.46
N LYS A 768 -50.07 -47.64 -39.94
CA LYS A 768 -51.31 -47.99 -40.66
C LYS A 768 -51.63 -47.00 -41.79
N GLU A 769 -51.39 -45.71 -41.57
CA GLU A 769 -51.51 -44.70 -42.63
C GLU A 769 -50.50 -44.96 -43.76
N VAL A 770 -49.23 -45.28 -43.44
CA VAL A 770 -48.21 -45.69 -44.41
C VAL A 770 -48.65 -46.93 -45.20
N GLU A 771 -49.31 -47.90 -44.57
CA GLU A 771 -49.84 -49.06 -45.31
C GLU A 771 -50.97 -48.68 -46.29
N ALA A 772 -51.80 -47.69 -45.95
CA ALA A 772 -52.87 -47.22 -46.83
C ALA A 772 -52.37 -46.41 -48.05
N THR A 773 -51.08 -46.06 -48.13
CA THR A 773 -50.52 -45.30 -49.25
C THR A 773 -50.46 -46.08 -50.56
N LYS A 774 -50.61 -45.36 -51.68
CA LYS A 774 -50.50 -45.88 -53.04
C LYS A 774 -49.11 -45.65 -53.65
N ASP A 775 -48.34 -44.72 -53.11
CA ASP A 775 -47.04 -44.30 -53.60
C ASP A 775 -46.11 -43.88 -52.45
N LYS A 776 -44.82 -43.83 -52.77
CA LYS A 776 -43.74 -43.51 -51.84
C LYS A 776 -43.77 -42.06 -51.33
N ALA A 777 -44.19 -41.09 -52.14
CA ALA A 777 -44.20 -39.68 -51.74
C ALA A 777 -45.29 -39.39 -50.69
N ALA A 778 -46.43 -40.09 -50.77
CA ALA A 778 -47.43 -40.10 -49.70
C ALA A 778 -46.88 -40.71 -48.40
N ALA A 779 -46.17 -41.84 -48.48
CA ALA A 779 -45.59 -42.50 -47.30
C ALA A 779 -44.52 -41.65 -46.59
N VAL A 780 -43.65 -40.97 -47.35
CA VAL A 780 -42.63 -40.06 -46.80
C VAL A 780 -43.29 -38.87 -46.08
N LYS A 781 -44.39 -38.31 -46.59
CA LYS A 781 -45.11 -37.22 -45.89
C LYS A 781 -45.69 -37.65 -44.54
N ILE A 782 -46.12 -38.90 -44.41
CA ILE A 782 -46.59 -39.45 -43.13
C ILE A 782 -45.40 -39.63 -42.16
N TYR A 783 -44.25 -40.09 -42.66
CA TYR A 783 -43.02 -40.16 -41.86
C TYR A 783 -42.57 -38.80 -41.34
N GLU A 784 -42.52 -37.77 -42.19
CA GLU A 784 -42.18 -36.40 -41.76
C GLU A 784 -43.18 -35.86 -40.73
N SER A 785 -44.46 -36.20 -40.86
CA SER A 785 -45.50 -35.82 -39.89
C SER A 785 -45.31 -36.52 -38.54
N ALA A 786 -44.95 -37.81 -38.56
CA ALA A 786 -44.63 -38.58 -37.35
C ALA A 786 -43.36 -38.06 -36.67
N LYS A 787 -42.32 -37.74 -37.44
CA LYS A 787 -41.04 -37.16 -36.96
C LYS A 787 -41.24 -35.78 -36.33
N ALA A 788 -42.11 -34.95 -36.89
CA ALA A 788 -42.48 -33.65 -36.32
C ALA A 788 -43.26 -33.78 -34.99
N GLU A 789 -44.15 -34.77 -34.86
CA GLU A 789 -44.89 -35.03 -33.62
C GLU A 789 -44.00 -35.64 -32.53
N ASP A 790 -43.05 -36.51 -32.87
CA ASP A 790 -42.02 -37.03 -31.94
C ASP A 790 -41.23 -35.90 -31.28
N ILE A 791 -40.70 -34.98 -32.10
CA ILE A 791 -40.01 -33.76 -31.66
C ILE A 791 -40.90 -32.92 -30.74
N ARG A 792 -42.19 -32.74 -31.10
CA ARG A 792 -43.13 -31.93 -30.32
C ARG A 792 -43.44 -32.52 -28.95
N ILE A 793 -43.48 -33.85 -28.83
CA ILE A 793 -43.70 -34.54 -27.54
C ILE A 793 -42.45 -34.44 -26.67
N PHE A 794 -41.28 -34.76 -27.23
CA PHE A 794 -39.99 -34.68 -26.53
C PHE A 794 -39.75 -33.29 -25.94
N ASP A 795 -39.88 -32.24 -26.77
CA ASP A 795 -39.70 -30.85 -26.33
C ASP A 795 -40.70 -30.48 -25.24
N LYS A 796 -41.96 -30.91 -25.37
CA LYS A 796 -43.00 -30.58 -24.39
C LYS A 796 -42.68 -31.19 -23.03
N GLU A 797 -42.21 -32.43 -22.97
CA GLU A 797 -41.79 -33.08 -21.73
C GLU A 797 -40.68 -32.27 -21.05
N LYS A 798 -39.59 -32.03 -21.78
CA LYS A 798 -38.42 -31.25 -21.34
C LYS A 798 -38.78 -29.84 -20.88
N THR A 799 -39.74 -29.17 -21.50
CA THR A 799 -40.16 -27.83 -21.05
C THR A 799 -40.83 -27.79 -19.67
N ASN A 800 -41.42 -28.90 -19.19
CA ASN A 800 -41.95 -28.95 -17.81
C ASN A 800 -40.82 -29.11 -16.78
N ASP A 801 -39.76 -29.87 -17.14
CA ASP A 801 -38.55 -30.00 -16.32
C ASP A 801 -37.87 -28.63 -16.16
N VAL A 802 -37.67 -27.89 -17.27
CA VAL A 802 -37.11 -26.52 -17.25
C VAL A 802 -37.94 -25.58 -16.37
N ASP A 803 -39.26 -25.62 -16.47
CA ASP A 803 -40.15 -24.78 -15.66
C ASP A 803 -40.10 -25.13 -14.17
N SER A 804 -39.89 -26.40 -13.85
CA SER A 804 -39.72 -26.87 -12.46
C SER A 804 -38.37 -26.44 -11.89
N LEU A 805 -37.30 -26.56 -12.68
CA LEU A 805 -35.92 -26.18 -12.31
C LEU A 805 -35.75 -24.66 -12.18
N ILE A 806 -36.39 -23.86 -13.04
CA ILE A 806 -36.45 -22.41 -12.88
C ILE A 806 -37.20 -22.01 -11.60
N ALA A 807 -38.23 -22.77 -11.20
CA ALA A 807 -38.99 -22.51 -9.98
C ALA A 807 -38.25 -22.92 -8.69
N SER A 808 -37.37 -23.93 -8.74
CA SER A 808 -36.47 -24.30 -7.63
C SER A 808 -35.19 -23.45 -7.55
N GLY A 809 -34.96 -22.55 -8.51
CA GLY A 809 -33.72 -21.77 -8.62
C GLY A 809 -32.52 -22.54 -9.19
N SER A 810 -32.74 -23.77 -9.69
CA SER A 810 -31.71 -24.66 -10.24
C SER A 810 -31.39 -24.29 -11.69
N TYR A 811 -30.86 -23.08 -11.89
CA TYR A 811 -30.71 -22.44 -13.19
C TYR A 811 -29.74 -23.16 -14.12
N VAL A 812 -28.70 -23.79 -13.57
CA VAL A 812 -27.71 -24.54 -14.34
C VAL A 812 -28.33 -25.79 -14.98
N GLU A 813 -29.07 -26.57 -14.19
CA GLU A 813 -29.75 -27.77 -14.71
C GLU A 813 -30.88 -27.39 -15.67
N ALA A 814 -31.57 -26.26 -15.43
CA ALA A 814 -32.50 -25.70 -16.41
C ALA A 814 -31.83 -25.40 -17.76
N GLN A 815 -30.60 -24.87 -17.76
CA GLN A 815 -29.83 -24.63 -18.99
C GLN A 815 -29.49 -25.93 -19.73
N LYS A 816 -29.03 -26.97 -19.03
CA LYS A 816 -28.72 -28.28 -19.65
C LYS A 816 -29.95 -28.90 -20.29
N VAL A 817 -31.12 -28.82 -19.64
CA VAL A 817 -32.38 -29.31 -20.21
C VAL A 817 -32.85 -28.45 -21.38
N ILE A 818 -32.61 -27.13 -21.38
CA ILE A 818 -32.86 -26.26 -22.55
C ILE A 818 -32.00 -26.68 -23.74
N ASN A 819 -30.71 -26.99 -23.54
CA ASN A 819 -29.81 -27.40 -24.62
C ASN A 819 -30.33 -28.65 -25.36
N GLN A 820 -30.92 -29.60 -24.63
CA GLN A 820 -31.50 -30.84 -25.17
C GLN A 820 -32.73 -30.61 -26.08
N LEU A 821 -33.40 -29.45 -26.04
CA LEU A 821 -34.60 -29.19 -26.85
C LEU A 821 -34.30 -29.28 -28.35
N LYS A 822 -35.09 -30.06 -29.08
CA LYS A 822 -34.92 -30.35 -30.51
C LYS A 822 -35.40 -29.20 -31.41
N SER A 823 -36.43 -28.46 -31.02
CA SER A 823 -36.90 -27.28 -31.78
C SER A 823 -36.17 -26.00 -31.38
N ASP A 824 -35.51 -25.37 -32.36
CA ASP A 824 -34.91 -24.04 -32.24
C ASP A 824 -35.88 -22.96 -31.72
N ALA A 825 -37.18 -23.08 -32.02
CA ALA A 825 -38.19 -22.12 -31.57
C ALA A 825 -38.48 -22.30 -30.07
N THR A 826 -38.66 -23.56 -29.62
CA THR A 826 -38.83 -23.89 -28.19
C THR A 826 -37.59 -23.49 -27.40
N ARG A 827 -36.39 -23.84 -27.90
CA ARG A 827 -35.11 -23.52 -27.25
C ARG A 827 -34.96 -22.01 -27.02
N LYS A 828 -35.22 -21.18 -28.04
CA LYS A 828 -35.15 -19.71 -27.92
C LYS A 828 -36.20 -19.13 -26.96
N GLN A 829 -37.41 -19.69 -26.92
CA GLN A 829 -38.44 -19.28 -25.97
C GLN A 829 -38.02 -19.55 -24.52
N TYR A 830 -37.54 -20.76 -24.23
CA TYR A 830 -37.19 -21.16 -22.86
C TYR A 830 -35.85 -20.56 -22.40
N GLN A 831 -34.88 -20.35 -23.31
CA GLN A 831 -33.69 -19.54 -23.02
C GLN A 831 -34.06 -18.13 -22.56
N LYS A 832 -35.03 -17.47 -23.22
CA LYS A 832 -35.50 -16.16 -22.77
C LYS A 832 -36.12 -16.23 -21.37
N LYS A 833 -36.92 -17.27 -21.09
CA LYS A 833 -37.56 -17.48 -19.78
C LYS A 833 -36.55 -17.68 -18.65
N LEU A 834 -35.49 -18.45 -18.89
CA LEU A 834 -34.36 -18.60 -17.97
C LEU A 834 -33.63 -17.27 -17.76
N ASN A 835 -33.26 -16.57 -18.83
CA ASN A 835 -32.56 -15.29 -18.76
C ASN A 835 -33.39 -14.20 -18.02
N ASP A 836 -34.70 -14.15 -18.24
CA ASP A 836 -35.62 -13.26 -17.53
C ASP A 836 -35.69 -13.58 -16.02
N SER A 837 -35.53 -14.86 -15.64
CA SER A 837 -35.54 -15.33 -14.24
C SER A 837 -34.21 -15.05 -13.52
N ILE A 838 -33.08 -15.33 -14.16
CA ILE A 838 -31.74 -14.96 -13.66
C ILE A 838 -31.69 -13.44 -13.41
N ALA A 839 -32.14 -12.64 -14.38
CA ALA A 839 -32.17 -11.18 -14.24
C ALA A 839 -33.15 -10.67 -13.15
N LEU A 840 -34.16 -11.46 -12.75
CA LEU A 840 -35.00 -11.17 -11.59
C LEU A 840 -34.26 -11.46 -10.28
N THR A 841 -33.55 -12.59 -10.20
CA THR A 841 -32.77 -13.00 -9.02
C THR A 841 -31.61 -12.04 -8.76
N ASP A 842 -30.86 -11.65 -9.79
CA ASP A 842 -29.82 -10.63 -9.67
C ASP A 842 -30.39 -9.28 -9.19
N ALA A 843 -31.56 -8.89 -9.70
CA ALA A 843 -32.22 -7.66 -9.25
C ALA A 843 -32.69 -7.75 -7.79
N LYS A 844 -33.09 -8.93 -7.29
CA LYS A 844 -33.42 -9.15 -5.87
C LYS A 844 -32.18 -9.10 -4.97
N ALA A 845 -31.05 -9.63 -5.42
CA ALA A 845 -29.79 -9.55 -4.68
C ALA A 845 -29.29 -8.10 -4.59
N ASP A 846 -29.28 -7.36 -5.70
CA ASP A 846 -28.94 -5.93 -5.72
C ASP A 846 -29.92 -5.10 -4.88
N ALA A 847 -31.22 -5.41 -4.93
CA ALA A 847 -32.22 -4.81 -4.06
C ALA A 847 -31.94 -5.02 -2.58
N ASN A 848 -31.55 -6.24 -2.17
CA ASN A 848 -31.20 -6.54 -0.79
C ASN A 848 -29.97 -5.74 -0.35
N LYS A 849 -28.92 -5.65 -1.19
CA LYS A 849 -27.74 -4.81 -0.93
C LYS A 849 -28.11 -3.33 -0.78
N GLN A 850 -28.96 -2.81 -1.65
CA GLN A 850 -29.45 -1.42 -1.55
C GLN A 850 -30.30 -1.17 -0.30
N ILE A 851 -31.04 -2.17 0.20
CA ILE A 851 -31.80 -2.11 1.45
C ILE A 851 -30.87 -2.14 2.68
N ASP A 852 -29.83 -2.98 2.66
CA ASP A 852 -28.86 -3.04 3.75
C ASP A 852 -28.06 -1.75 3.90
N ALA A 853 -27.77 -1.07 2.79
CA ALA A 853 -27.09 0.22 2.76
C ALA A 853 -27.93 1.43 3.25
N LEU A 854 -29.21 1.27 3.59
CA LEU A 854 -30.05 2.37 4.09
C LEU A 854 -29.65 2.76 5.53
N GLU A 855 -29.43 4.04 5.77
CA GLU A 855 -28.90 4.58 7.05
C GLU A 855 -30.01 4.82 8.11
N ASN A 856 -31.28 4.83 7.71
CA ASN A 856 -32.41 5.29 8.55
C ASN A 856 -33.51 4.24 8.75
N LEU A 857 -33.30 2.98 8.34
CA LEU A 857 -34.20 1.85 8.60
C LEU A 857 -33.62 0.92 9.67
N SER A 858 -34.46 0.41 10.57
CA SER A 858 -34.08 -0.62 11.55
C SER A 858 -33.81 -1.98 10.90
N VAL A 859 -33.25 -2.93 11.67
CA VAL A 859 -33.02 -4.32 11.22
C VAL A 859 -34.34 -5.00 10.83
N GLU A 860 -35.41 -4.76 11.58
CA GLU A 860 -36.76 -5.29 11.32
C GLU A 860 -37.38 -4.66 10.07
N GLU A 861 -37.21 -3.35 9.86
CA GLU A 861 -37.69 -2.65 8.67
C GLU A 861 -36.96 -3.12 7.40
N LYS A 862 -35.64 -3.35 7.49
CA LYS A 862 -34.85 -3.97 6.42
C LYS A 862 -35.30 -5.40 6.14
N ALA A 863 -35.55 -6.21 7.16
CA ALA A 863 -36.07 -7.57 7.00
C ALA A 863 -37.46 -7.59 6.31
N ALA A 864 -38.38 -6.73 6.74
CA ALA A 864 -39.70 -6.58 6.11
C ALA A 864 -39.61 -6.08 4.65
N ALA A 865 -38.66 -5.19 4.34
CA ALA A 865 -38.39 -4.76 2.98
C ALA A 865 -37.87 -5.92 2.10
N LYS A 866 -36.91 -6.72 2.59
CA LYS A 866 -36.41 -7.93 1.89
C LYS A 866 -37.52 -8.96 1.67
N GLU A 867 -38.39 -9.17 2.66
CA GLU A 867 -39.55 -10.07 2.56
C GLU A 867 -40.61 -9.58 1.55
N LYS A 868 -40.67 -8.27 1.30
CA LYS A 868 -41.48 -7.67 0.23
C LYS A 868 -40.82 -7.87 -1.15
N ILE A 869 -39.50 -7.68 -1.25
CA ILE A 869 -38.72 -7.89 -2.48
C ILE A 869 -38.76 -9.35 -2.95
N SER A 870 -38.64 -10.32 -2.04
CA SER A 870 -38.63 -11.76 -2.38
C SER A 870 -39.92 -12.20 -3.09
N LYS A 871 -41.07 -11.59 -2.74
CA LYS A 871 -42.40 -11.86 -3.32
C LYS A 871 -42.63 -11.25 -4.71
N LEU A 872 -41.72 -10.41 -5.22
CA LEU A 872 -41.86 -9.77 -6.54
C LEU A 872 -41.46 -10.71 -7.69
N THR A 873 -42.19 -10.63 -8.80
CA THR A 873 -42.07 -11.55 -9.95
C THR A 873 -41.47 -10.92 -11.21
N THR A 874 -41.09 -9.64 -11.18
CA THR A 874 -40.44 -8.96 -12.33
C THR A 874 -39.39 -7.95 -11.86
N LYS A 875 -38.28 -7.85 -12.61
CA LYS A 875 -37.17 -6.93 -12.32
C LYS A 875 -37.63 -5.48 -12.15
N ALA A 876 -38.49 -5.00 -13.06
CA ALA A 876 -39.02 -3.64 -13.02
C ALA A 876 -39.90 -3.33 -11.79
N ALA A 877 -40.49 -4.36 -11.16
CA ALA A 877 -41.20 -4.18 -9.89
C ALA A 877 -40.21 -4.07 -8.71
N VAL A 878 -39.15 -4.86 -8.72
CA VAL A 878 -38.06 -4.83 -7.72
C VAL A 878 -37.36 -3.47 -7.75
N GLU A 879 -36.88 -3.02 -8.91
CA GLU A 879 -36.22 -1.72 -9.10
C GLU A 879 -37.10 -0.54 -8.64
N LYS A 880 -38.41 -0.62 -8.88
CA LYS A 880 -39.38 0.41 -8.48
C LYS A 880 -39.55 0.49 -6.96
N GLU A 881 -39.58 -0.65 -6.27
CA GLU A 881 -39.74 -0.72 -4.82
C GLU A 881 -38.49 -0.20 -4.11
N VAL A 882 -37.30 -0.67 -4.51
CA VAL A 882 -36.01 -0.20 -3.97
C VAL A 882 -35.86 1.31 -4.15
N LYS A 883 -36.19 1.84 -5.33
CA LYS A 883 -36.14 3.29 -5.59
C LYS A 883 -37.09 4.09 -4.69
N ALA A 884 -38.20 3.51 -4.22
CA ALA A 884 -39.08 4.16 -3.25
C ALA A 884 -38.46 4.16 -1.84
N LEU A 885 -37.84 3.06 -1.42
CA LEU A 885 -37.15 2.94 -0.13
C LEU A 885 -35.93 3.88 -0.04
N VAL A 886 -35.05 3.85 -1.05
CA VAL A 886 -33.90 4.75 -1.17
C VAL A 886 -34.34 6.22 -1.16
N LYS A 887 -35.48 6.56 -1.78
CA LYS A 887 -36.01 7.92 -1.73
C LYS A 887 -36.54 8.31 -0.34
N ALA A 888 -37.18 7.38 0.38
CA ALA A 888 -37.65 7.62 1.74
C ALA A 888 -36.47 7.88 2.71
N ASP A 889 -35.42 7.05 2.64
CA ASP A 889 -34.20 7.18 3.46
C ASP A 889 -33.52 8.55 3.24
N ASN A 890 -33.26 8.92 1.98
CA ASN A 890 -32.68 10.21 1.65
C ASN A 890 -33.53 11.40 2.15
N LEU A 891 -34.86 11.33 2.07
CA LEU A 891 -35.74 12.38 2.59
C LEU A 891 -35.74 12.50 4.12
N VAL A 892 -35.41 11.43 4.86
CA VAL A 892 -35.18 11.50 6.32
C VAL A 892 -33.86 12.22 6.61
N HIS A 893 -32.78 11.85 5.91
CA HIS A 893 -31.46 12.48 6.04
C HIS A 893 -31.49 13.98 5.67
N ASP A 894 -32.07 14.31 4.52
CA ASP A 894 -32.03 15.66 3.93
C ASP A 894 -32.91 16.69 4.64
N LYS A 895 -33.83 16.26 5.52
CA LYS A 895 -34.90 17.10 6.07
C LYS A 895 -34.42 18.46 6.61
N LEU A 896 -33.37 18.45 7.44
CA LEU A 896 -32.82 19.67 8.03
C LEU A 896 -32.11 20.56 7.00
N LEU A 897 -31.50 19.97 5.97
CA LEU A 897 -30.86 20.69 4.86
C LEU A 897 -31.93 21.36 3.98
N ILE A 898 -33.05 20.71 3.75
CA ILE A 898 -34.21 21.25 3.01
C ILE A 898 -34.78 22.47 3.74
N GLU A 899 -35.13 22.32 5.01
CA GLU A 899 -35.67 23.42 5.85
C GLU A 899 -34.69 24.61 5.93
N LEU A 900 -33.39 24.32 6.09
CA LEU A 900 -32.33 25.34 6.12
C LEU A 900 -32.14 26.04 4.76
N ALA A 901 -32.20 25.30 3.65
CA ALA A 901 -32.09 25.87 2.31
C ALA A 901 -33.28 26.81 2.01
N GLU A 902 -34.52 26.40 2.29
CA GLU A 902 -35.69 27.27 2.10
C GLU A 902 -35.62 28.53 2.97
N ALA A 903 -35.19 28.40 4.23
CA ALA A 903 -34.97 29.54 5.12
C ALA A 903 -33.91 30.51 4.58
N GLN A 904 -32.80 30.01 4.03
CA GLN A 904 -31.73 30.82 3.45
C GLN A 904 -32.14 31.50 2.13
N ILE A 905 -32.89 30.81 1.25
CA ILE A 905 -33.49 31.41 0.03
C ILE A 905 -34.41 32.57 0.44
N LYS A 906 -35.31 32.34 1.41
CA LYS A 906 -36.27 33.33 1.91
C LYS A 906 -35.59 34.51 2.61
N GLY A 907 -34.50 34.25 3.34
CA GLY A 907 -33.62 35.25 3.94
C GLY A 907 -32.68 35.97 2.96
N LYS A 908 -32.68 35.58 1.68
CA LYS A 908 -31.80 36.07 0.60
C LYS A 908 -30.30 35.81 0.82
N ASP A 909 -29.93 34.87 1.70
CA ASP A 909 -28.55 34.38 1.83
C ASP A 909 -28.26 33.32 0.75
N PHE A 910 -28.30 33.78 -0.50
CA PHE A 910 -28.19 32.93 -1.69
C PHE A 910 -26.87 32.17 -1.77
N ALA A 911 -25.82 32.65 -1.11
CA ALA A 911 -24.51 32.01 -1.08
C ALA A 911 -24.44 30.84 -0.10
N LYS A 912 -25.15 30.90 1.04
CA LYS A 912 -25.35 29.72 1.90
C LYS A 912 -26.34 28.76 1.28
N ALA A 913 -27.46 29.27 0.72
CA ALA A 913 -28.51 28.44 0.12
C ALA A 913 -27.94 27.49 -0.93
N ALA A 914 -27.08 27.98 -1.83
CA ALA A 914 -26.41 27.15 -2.82
C ALA A 914 -25.61 25.98 -2.20
N LYS A 915 -24.86 26.24 -1.12
CA LYS A 915 -24.06 25.23 -0.42
C LYS A 915 -24.92 24.22 0.34
N THR A 916 -25.97 24.67 1.00
CA THR A 916 -26.90 23.76 1.70
C THR A 916 -27.65 22.86 0.71
N ILE A 917 -28.04 23.38 -0.46
CA ILE A 917 -28.62 22.58 -1.55
C ILE A 917 -27.61 21.58 -2.11
N GLU A 918 -26.33 21.94 -2.22
CA GLU A 918 -25.26 21.04 -2.68
C GLU A 918 -25.10 19.79 -1.79
N GLN A 919 -25.46 19.89 -0.49
CA GLN A 919 -25.37 18.79 0.48
C GLN A 919 -26.55 17.79 0.43
N ILE A 920 -27.68 18.16 -0.20
CA ILE A 920 -28.89 17.31 -0.28
C ILE A 920 -28.64 16.08 -1.17
N ARG A 921 -29.06 14.89 -0.71
CA ARG A 921 -28.91 13.60 -1.39
C ARG A 921 -30.01 13.35 -2.43
N ASP A 922 -31.29 13.62 -2.11
CA ASP A 922 -32.41 13.43 -3.04
C ASP A 922 -32.34 14.39 -4.24
N ALA A 923 -32.07 13.84 -5.42
CA ALA A 923 -31.86 14.60 -6.65
C ALA A 923 -33.09 15.42 -7.07
N ASP A 924 -34.31 14.92 -6.83
CA ASP A 924 -35.54 15.64 -7.18
C ASP A 924 -35.71 16.91 -6.32
N THR A 925 -35.52 16.78 -5.00
CA THR A 925 -35.63 17.89 -4.05
C THR A 925 -34.49 18.90 -4.22
N LYS A 926 -33.27 18.42 -4.46
CA LYS A 926 -32.10 19.24 -4.82
C LYS A 926 -32.37 20.11 -6.05
N ALA A 927 -32.91 19.51 -7.12
CA ALA A 927 -33.29 20.23 -8.33
C ALA A 927 -34.43 21.24 -8.11
N ALA A 928 -35.42 20.89 -7.26
CA ALA A 928 -36.51 21.79 -6.90
C ALA A 928 -36.02 23.04 -6.14
N LEU A 929 -35.16 22.87 -5.13
CA LEU A 929 -34.61 23.98 -4.33
C LEU A 929 -33.63 24.85 -5.14
N GLN A 930 -32.80 24.24 -5.99
CA GLN A 930 -31.94 24.98 -6.93
C GLN A 930 -32.78 25.91 -7.84
N LYS A 931 -33.92 25.40 -8.34
CA LYS A 931 -34.88 26.19 -9.13
C LYS A 931 -35.59 27.27 -8.31
N GLN A 932 -35.85 27.07 -7.02
CA GLN A 932 -36.35 28.15 -6.14
C GLN A 932 -35.29 29.26 -6.00
N LEU A 933 -34.04 28.89 -5.70
CA LEU A 933 -32.89 29.79 -5.54
C LEU A 933 -32.66 30.67 -6.78
N GLU A 934 -32.64 30.07 -7.98
CA GLU A 934 -32.48 30.78 -9.26
C GLU A 934 -33.60 31.80 -9.55
N ASN A 935 -34.81 31.53 -9.07
CA ASN A 935 -35.92 32.48 -9.20
C ASN A 935 -35.82 33.64 -8.21
N ALA A 936 -35.33 33.39 -6.98
CA ALA A 936 -35.16 34.41 -5.96
C ALA A 936 -34.03 35.43 -6.27
N GLN A 937 -33.06 35.08 -7.11
CA GLN A 937 -31.90 35.92 -7.47
C GLN A 937 -32.17 37.02 -8.53
N LYS A 938 -33.41 37.17 -9.04
CA LYS A 938 -33.72 38.06 -10.19
C LYS A 938 -34.00 39.51 -9.77
N VAL A 939 -33.39 40.49 -10.48
CA VAL A 939 -33.47 41.94 -10.17
C VAL A 939 -33.68 42.77 -11.44
N VAL A 940 -34.47 43.85 -11.36
CA VAL A 940 -34.85 44.73 -12.49
C VAL A 940 -34.02 46.04 -12.51
N PRO A 941 -33.53 46.54 -13.67
CA PRO A 941 -32.70 47.75 -13.73
C PRO A 941 -33.45 49.06 -13.42
N THR A 942 -32.78 50.01 -12.75
CA THR A 942 -33.34 51.35 -12.47
C THR A 942 -32.98 52.37 -13.53
N PHE A 943 -33.98 53.04 -14.09
CA PHE A 943 -33.83 54.12 -15.08
C PHE A 943 -34.17 55.50 -14.49
N ARG A 944 -33.37 56.51 -14.83
CA ARG A 944 -33.61 57.94 -14.55
C ARG A 944 -33.31 58.79 -15.81
N GLY A 945 -34.09 59.84 -16.06
CA GLY A 945 -33.88 60.76 -17.19
C GLY A 945 -34.17 62.23 -16.87
N SER A 946 -33.45 63.15 -17.49
CA SER A 946 -33.58 64.61 -17.35
C SER A 946 -33.47 65.32 -18.71
N ALA A 947 -34.12 66.48 -18.86
CA ALA A 947 -34.08 67.32 -20.05
C ALA A 947 -33.50 68.71 -19.73
N HIS A 948 -32.75 69.27 -20.68
CA HIS A 948 -32.50 70.71 -20.77
C HIS A 948 -33.64 71.34 -21.57
N VAL A 949 -34.37 72.27 -20.96
CA VAL A 949 -35.50 72.96 -21.57
C VAL A 949 -35.19 74.45 -21.67
N SER A 950 -35.47 75.03 -22.84
CA SER A 950 -35.23 76.45 -23.12
C SER A 950 -35.89 77.33 -22.04
N ASN A 951 -35.15 78.35 -21.60
CA ASN A 951 -35.52 79.30 -20.54
C ASN A 951 -35.81 78.62 -19.17
N LYS A 952 -35.38 77.37 -18.96
CA LYS A 952 -35.52 76.63 -17.69
C LYS A 952 -34.29 75.86 -17.23
N GLY A 953 -33.34 75.59 -18.11
CA GLY A 953 -32.14 74.81 -17.77
C GLY A 953 -32.42 73.31 -17.65
N TRP A 954 -31.58 72.60 -16.91
CA TRP A 954 -31.75 71.17 -16.63
C TRP A 954 -32.85 70.93 -15.58
N MET A 955 -33.85 70.12 -15.93
CA MET A 955 -34.94 69.72 -15.03
C MET A 955 -34.51 68.60 -14.07
N LYS A 956 -35.19 68.49 -12.91
CA LYS A 956 -34.97 67.39 -11.95
C LYS A 956 -35.12 66.02 -12.66
N PRO A 957 -34.18 65.06 -12.47
CA PRO A 957 -34.31 63.72 -13.06
C PRO A 957 -35.55 62.98 -12.55
N VAL A 958 -36.21 62.24 -13.44
CA VAL A 958 -37.40 61.43 -13.14
C VAL A 958 -37.20 59.97 -13.52
N GLY A 959 -37.92 59.06 -12.85
CA GLY A 959 -37.83 57.61 -13.08
C GLY A 959 -38.52 57.11 -14.36
N ALA A 960 -38.49 55.80 -14.57
CA ALA A 960 -39.16 55.14 -15.70
C ALA A 960 -40.65 55.52 -15.81
N ASN A 961 -41.13 55.62 -17.05
CA ASN A 961 -42.49 56.00 -17.46
C ASN A 961 -42.97 57.40 -16.99
N LYS A 962 -42.14 58.18 -16.29
CA LYS A 962 -42.43 59.59 -15.96
C LYS A 962 -42.01 60.53 -17.11
N VAL A 963 -42.57 61.75 -17.11
CA VAL A 963 -42.37 62.73 -18.17
C VAL A 963 -41.04 63.49 -17.98
N ILE A 964 -40.15 63.37 -18.95
CA ILE A 964 -38.84 64.04 -19.02
C ILE A 964 -38.99 65.26 -19.93
N GLY A 965 -39.02 66.48 -19.37
CA GLY A 965 -39.31 67.73 -20.11
C GLY A 965 -40.63 68.37 -19.67
N THR A 966 -41.28 69.15 -20.55
CA THR A 966 -42.56 69.83 -20.26
C THR A 966 -43.57 69.66 -21.38
N THR A 967 -44.80 69.28 -21.07
CA THR A 967 -45.91 69.27 -22.05
C THR A 967 -46.76 70.55 -21.93
N GLY A 968 -47.29 71.05 -23.06
CA GLY A 968 -48.30 72.13 -23.05
C GLY A 968 -47.79 73.51 -22.58
N LYS A 969 -46.47 73.72 -22.47
CA LYS A 969 -45.86 75.01 -22.10
C LYS A 969 -45.13 75.70 -23.25
N SER A 970 -45.19 75.14 -24.46
CA SER A 970 -44.52 75.64 -25.67
C SER A 970 -42.99 75.82 -25.59
N LEU A 971 -42.34 75.23 -24.60
CA LEU A 971 -40.88 75.24 -24.47
C LEU A 971 -40.27 74.04 -25.18
N GLN A 972 -39.16 74.27 -25.88
CA GLN A 972 -38.38 73.22 -26.54
C GLN A 972 -37.45 72.50 -25.56
N MET A 973 -37.34 71.18 -25.71
CA MET A 973 -36.15 70.45 -25.27
C MET A 973 -34.98 70.83 -26.19
N GLU A 974 -33.84 71.12 -25.58
CA GLU A 974 -32.59 71.41 -26.29
C GLU A 974 -31.59 70.26 -26.11
N ALA A 975 -31.63 69.58 -24.95
CA ALA A 975 -30.83 68.40 -24.66
C ALA A 975 -31.53 67.43 -23.68
N VAL A 976 -30.96 66.23 -23.55
CA VAL A 976 -31.42 65.16 -22.66
C VAL A 976 -30.22 64.40 -22.08
N LYS A 977 -30.35 63.93 -20.83
CA LYS A 977 -29.48 62.97 -20.15
C LYS A 977 -30.31 61.79 -19.69
N LEU A 978 -29.92 60.58 -20.09
CA LEU A 978 -30.58 59.33 -19.69
C LEU A 978 -29.55 58.42 -18.99
N THR A 979 -29.96 57.88 -17.85
CA THR A 979 -29.10 57.06 -16.98
C THR A 979 -29.83 55.77 -16.62
N LEU A 980 -29.23 54.63 -16.93
CA LEU A 980 -29.44 53.41 -16.16
C LEU A 980 -28.43 53.40 -15.03
N SER A 981 -28.92 53.23 -13.80
CA SER A 981 -28.11 52.96 -12.64
C SER A 981 -28.33 51.51 -12.24
N ASP A 982 -27.26 50.76 -12.08
CA ASP A 982 -27.33 49.43 -11.50
C ASP A 982 -27.99 49.52 -10.12
N VAL A 983 -28.99 48.68 -9.88
CA VAL A 983 -29.50 48.46 -8.53
C VAL A 983 -28.42 47.69 -7.78
N GLU A 984 -28.20 47.99 -6.50
CA GLU A 984 -27.20 47.29 -5.69
C GLU A 984 -27.45 45.78 -5.72
N MET A 985 -26.59 45.06 -6.43
CA MET A 985 -26.62 43.62 -6.53
C MET A 985 -26.04 43.03 -5.24
N PRO A 986 -26.64 41.98 -4.64
CA PRO A 986 -25.90 41.18 -3.67
C PRO A 986 -24.64 40.64 -4.36
N LYS A 987 -23.49 40.63 -3.65
CA LYS A 987 -22.16 40.34 -4.24
C LYS A 987 -22.05 39.00 -4.98
N SER A 988 -22.98 38.08 -4.77
CA SER A 988 -23.09 36.78 -5.43
C SER A 988 -23.83 36.78 -6.77
N ALA A 989 -24.59 37.83 -7.12
CA ALA A 989 -25.37 37.87 -8.35
C ALA A 989 -24.53 38.36 -9.55
N LYS A 990 -24.58 37.64 -10.68
CA LYS A 990 -23.87 38.04 -11.92
C LYS A 990 -24.37 39.39 -12.42
N SER A 991 -23.48 40.41 -12.40
CA SER A 991 -23.75 41.73 -12.97
C SER A 991 -24.19 41.63 -14.43
N VAL A 992 -25.31 42.26 -14.79
CA VAL A 992 -25.91 42.17 -16.12
C VAL A 992 -25.24 43.19 -17.05
N ALA A 993 -24.02 42.86 -17.48
CA ALA A 993 -23.15 43.73 -18.28
C ALA A 993 -23.89 44.36 -19.48
N GLY A 994 -24.07 45.68 -19.45
CA GLY A 994 -24.83 46.41 -20.46
C GLY A 994 -24.97 47.89 -20.15
N GLY A 995 -25.81 48.59 -20.91
CA GLY A 995 -26.06 50.01 -20.70
C GLY A 995 -26.92 50.66 -21.79
N ILE A 996 -27.25 51.93 -21.61
CA ILE A 996 -28.08 52.72 -22.53
C ILE A 996 -27.24 53.60 -23.46
N LYS A 997 -27.60 53.64 -24.75
CA LYS A 997 -27.04 54.55 -25.76
C LYS A 997 -28.14 55.30 -26.49
N TYR A 998 -27.96 56.60 -26.71
CA TYR A 998 -28.98 57.48 -27.31
C TYR A 998 -28.36 58.61 -28.13
N ARG A 999 -29.14 59.19 -29.06
CA ARG A 999 -28.76 60.38 -29.82
C ARG A 999 -29.96 61.29 -30.09
N ALA A 1000 -29.70 62.57 -30.26
CA ALA A 1000 -30.68 63.58 -30.64
C ALA A 1000 -30.54 63.95 -32.13
N HIS A 1001 -31.66 64.31 -32.75
CA HIS A 1001 -31.71 65.14 -33.95
C HIS A 1001 -31.94 66.59 -33.51
N VAL A 1002 -31.02 67.49 -33.85
CA VAL A 1002 -31.08 68.91 -33.46
C VAL A 1002 -31.21 69.78 -34.70
N ARG A 1003 -32.11 70.77 -34.64
CA ARG A 1003 -32.37 71.68 -35.77
C ARG A 1003 -31.08 72.40 -36.20
N ASN A 1004 -30.87 72.44 -37.53
CA ASN A 1004 -29.68 72.98 -38.19
C ASN A 1004 -28.35 72.29 -37.79
N ILE A 1005 -28.39 71.09 -37.21
CA ILE A 1005 -27.22 70.24 -36.91
C ILE A 1005 -27.40 68.83 -37.48
N GLY A 1006 -28.62 68.29 -37.47
CA GLY A 1006 -28.91 66.92 -37.90
C GLY A 1006 -28.82 65.91 -36.75
N TRP A 1007 -28.61 64.63 -37.09
CA TRP A 1007 -28.38 63.55 -36.11
C TRP A 1007 -26.98 63.63 -35.53
N GLN A 1008 -26.88 63.84 -34.21
CA GLN A 1008 -25.61 63.76 -33.49
C GLN A 1008 -25.13 62.31 -33.33
N LYS A 1009 -23.87 62.14 -32.90
CA LYS A 1009 -23.30 60.83 -32.54
C LYS A 1009 -24.06 60.22 -31.35
N PHE A 1010 -24.08 58.89 -31.26
CA PHE A 1010 -24.62 58.19 -30.08
C PHE A 1010 -23.74 58.45 -28.85
N VAL A 1011 -24.36 58.93 -27.77
CA VAL A 1011 -23.76 59.04 -26.44
C VAL A 1011 -24.26 57.91 -25.53
N SER A 1012 -23.56 57.70 -24.41
CA SER A 1012 -23.84 56.64 -23.44
C SER A 1012 -24.48 57.19 -22.15
N ASN A 1013 -24.63 56.31 -21.16
CA ASN A 1013 -25.13 56.57 -19.81
C ASN A 1013 -24.75 57.97 -19.25
N GLY A 1014 -25.74 58.77 -18.84
CA GLY A 1014 -25.57 60.07 -18.18
C GLY A 1014 -25.02 61.24 -19.03
N ALA A 1015 -24.53 60.99 -20.24
CA ALA A 1015 -23.97 61.99 -21.13
C ALA A 1015 -25.05 62.89 -21.79
N VAL A 1016 -24.63 64.00 -22.39
CA VAL A 1016 -25.56 64.96 -23.03
C VAL A 1016 -25.80 64.57 -24.50
N ALA A 1017 -27.05 64.29 -24.87
CA ALA A 1017 -27.51 64.31 -26.25
C ALA A 1017 -28.30 65.60 -26.50
N GLY A 1018 -28.02 66.33 -27.56
CA GLY A 1018 -28.61 67.64 -27.88
C GLY A 1018 -27.59 68.79 -27.81
N THR A 1019 -28.06 69.99 -27.51
CA THR A 1019 -27.25 71.20 -27.29
C THR A 1019 -27.73 71.94 -26.03
N VAL A 1020 -26.82 72.58 -25.30
CA VAL A 1020 -27.15 73.37 -24.10
C VAL A 1020 -26.87 74.84 -24.39
N GLY A 1021 -27.83 75.73 -24.16
CA GLY A 1021 -27.64 77.19 -24.27
C GLY A 1021 -27.51 77.74 -25.70
N GLN A 1022 -27.60 76.89 -26.74
CA GLN A 1022 -27.49 77.31 -28.15
C GLN A 1022 -28.83 77.69 -28.81
N VAL A 1023 -29.94 77.67 -28.06
CA VAL A 1023 -31.31 78.00 -28.54
C VAL A 1023 -31.77 77.14 -29.73
N ARG A 1024 -31.19 75.94 -29.89
CA ARG A 1024 -31.52 74.96 -30.94
C ARG A 1024 -32.41 73.86 -30.36
N GLN A 1025 -33.61 73.69 -30.91
CA GLN A 1025 -34.50 72.61 -30.48
C GLN A 1025 -34.01 71.21 -30.92
N MET A 1026 -34.25 70.21 -30.06
CA MET A 1026 -34.35 68.83 -30.49
C MET A 1026 -35.64 68.64 -31.31
N GLU A 1027 -35.57 67.82 -32.35
CA GLU A 1027 -36.73 67.43 -33.18
C GLU A 1027 -37.07 65.93 -33.03
N ALA A 1028 -36.06 65.08 -32.87
CA ALA A 1028 -36.20 63.64 -32.66
C ALA A 1028 -35.11 63.04 -31.75
N ILE A 1029 -35.35 61.81 -31.30
CA ILE A 1029 -34.43 61.01 -30.48
C ILE A 1029 -34.45 59.52 -30.91
N GLN A 1030 -33.33 58.84 -30.71
CA GLN A 1030 -33.21 57.38 -30.76
C GLN A 1030 -32.53 56.88 -29.48
N ILE A 1031 -33.02 55.79 -28.90
CA ILE A 1031 -32.55 55.20 -27.64
C ILE A 1031 -32.48 53.67 -27.80
N LYS A 1032 -31.36 53.04 -27.46
CA LYS A 1032 -31.20 51.58 -27.45
C LYS A 1032 -30.41 51.10 -26.24
N LEU A 1033 -30.66 49.85 -25.84
CA LEU A 1033 -29.81 49.14 -24.89
C LEU A 1033 -28.58 48.54 -25.58
N THR A 1034 -27.62 48.10 -24.79
CA THR A 1034 -26.39 47.40 -25.22
C THR A 1034 -26.04 46.32 -24.19
N GLY A 1035 -25.25 45.32 -24.59
CA GLY A 1035 -24.87 44.18 -23.76
C GLY A 1035 -26.04 43.23 -23.45
N GLU A 1036 -25.92 42.47 -22.36
CA GLU A 1036 -26.93 41.51 -21.89
C GLU A 1036 -28.29 42.17 -21.60
N LEU A 1037 -28.30 43.44 -21.18
CA LEU A 1037 -29.53 44.21 -21.01
C LEU A 1037 -30.35 44.31 -22.31
N ALA A 1038 -29.71 44.35 -23.48
CA ALA A 1038 -30.41 44.35 -24.77
C ALA A 1038 -30.97 42.97 -25.17
N LYS A 1039 -30.43 41.88 -24.60
CA LYS A 1039 -30.98 40.53 -24.79
C LYS A 1039 -32.20 40.27 -23.90
N ARG A 1040 -32.22 40.83 -22.68
CA ARG A 1040 -33.28 40.62 -21.68
C ARG A 1040 -34.43 41.64 -21.74
N TYR A 1041 -34.15 42.89 -22.12
CA TYR A 1041 -35.14 43.97 -22.12
C TYR A 1041 -35.25 44.68 -23.48
N ASP A 1042 -36.44 45.20 -23.75
CA ASP A 1042 -36.68 46.27 -24.71
C ASP A 1042 -36.68 47.63 -24.00
N VAL A 1043 -36.07 48.64 -24.62
CA VAL A 1043 -36.28 50.05 -24.23
C VAL A 1043 -37.33 50.67 -25.16
N GLN A 1044 -38.48 51.01 -24.59
CA GLN A 1044 -39.62 51.59 -25.31
C GLN A 1044 -39.78 53.06 -24.91
N TYR A 1045 -39.97 53.95 -25.88
CA TYR A 1045 -40.05 55.39 -25.64
C TYR A 1045 -40.97 56.11 -26.61
N ARG A 1046 -41.47 57.28 -26.20
CA ARG A 1046 -42.29 58.17 -27.02
C ARG A 1046 -41.99 59.63 -26.73
N VAL A 1047 -42.34 60.49 -27.67
CA VAL A 1047 -42.04 61.93 -27.65
C VAL A 1047 -43.32 62.75 -27.68
N HIS A 1048 -43.34 63.84 -26.92
CA HIS A 1048 -44.30 64.93 -27.04
C HIS A 1048 -43.67 66.05 -27.86
N GLY A 1049 -44.36 66.52 -28.89
CA GLY A 1049 -43.86 67.62 -29.74
C GLY A 1049 -44.92 68.62 -30.16
N ARG A 1050 -44.43 69.78 -30.64
CA ARG A 1050 -45.25 70.91 -31.06
C ARG A 1050 -46.26 70.50 -32.13
N ASN A 1051 -47.53 70.88 -31.93
CA ASN A 1051 -48.66 70.65 -32.83
C ASN A 1051 -49.05 69.18 -33.09
N TYR A 1052 -48.46 68.19 -32.40
CA TYR A 1052 -48.89 66.77 -32.51
C TYR A 1052 -49.00 66.00 -31.19
N GLY A 1053 -48.62 66.60 -30.05
CA GLY A 1053 -48.77 65.95 -28.74
C GLY A 1053 -47.89 64.71 -28.58
N TRP A 1054 -48.35 63.72 -27.80
CA TRP A 1054 -47.65 62.45 -27.60
C TRP A 1054 -47.82 61.49 -28.79
N GLN A 1055 -46.70 61.06 -29.37
CA GLN A 1055 -46.67 59.97 -30.36
C GLN A 1055 -46.87 58.59 -29.72
N LYS A 1056 -47.06 57.56 -30.55
CA LYS A 1056 -47.01 56.15 -30.14
C LYS A 1056 -45.61 55.78 -29.61
N TYR A 1057 -45.53 54.71 -28.81
CA TYR A 1057 -44.25 54.16 -28.38
C TYR A 1057 -43.50 53.50 -29.56
N VAL A 1058 -42.18 53.67 -29.58
CA VAL A 1058 -41.23 52.98 -30.46
C VAL A 1058 -40.13 52.34 -29.60
N SER A 1059 -39.36 51.40 -30.16
CA SER A 1059 -38.40 50.58 -29.40
C SER A 1059 -36.97 50.63 -29.97
N ASN A 1060 -35.98 50.37 -29.12
CA ASN A 1060 -34.65 49.86 -29.48
C ASN A 1060 -33.91 50.58 -30.64
N GLY A 1061 -33.96 51.91 -30.69
CA GLY A 1061 -33.25 52.73 -31.66
C GLY A 1061 -34.10 53.25 -32.82
N ALA A 1062 -35.38 52.88 -32.90
CA ALA A 1062 -36.34 53.49 -33.82
C ALA A 1062 -36.54 54.99 -33.51
N THR A 1063 -36.84 55.80 -34.52
CA THR A 1063 -36.96 57.26 -34.35
C THR A 1063 -38.27 57.63 -33.64
N ALA A 1064 -38.17 58.40 -32.55
CA ALA A 1064 -39.30 59.13 -31.95
C ALA A 1064 -39.11 60.64 -32.15
N GLY A 1065 -40.19 61.38 -32.41
CA GLY A 1065 -40.19 62.80 -32.79
C GLY A 1065 -40.40 63.00 -34.30
N THR A 1066 -39.77 64.02 -34.87
CA THR A 1066 -39.76 64.29 -36.33
C THR A 1066 -38.36 64.73 -36.78
N VAL A 1067 -38.04 64.56 -38.07
CA VAL A 1067 -36.72 64.92 -38.63
C VAL A 1067 -36.93 65.96 -39.72
N GLY A 1068 -36.27 67.11 -39.64
CA GLY A 1068 -36.26 68.16 -40.68
C GLY A 1068 -37.55 68.98 -40.78
N LYS A 1069 -38.58 68.68 -39.97
CA LYS A 1069 -39.88 69.38 -40.02
C LYS A 1069 -39.93 70.68 -39.19
N SER A 1070 -38.84 71.10 -38.54
CA SER A 1070 -38.78 72.25 -37.61
C SER A 1070 -39.70 72.16 -36.38
N LEU A 1071 -40.37 71.02 -36.16
CA LEU A 1071 -41.25 70.78 -35.01
C LEU A 1071 -40.41 70.34 -33.81
N ARG A 1072 -40.32 71.22 -32.81
CA ARG A 1072 -39.63 70.96 -31.54
C ARG A 1072 -40.24 69.77 -30.77
N MET A 1073 -39.37 69.02 -30.11
CA MET A 1073 -39.71 68.18 -28.96
C MET A 1073 -39.94 69.08 -27.73
N GLU A 1074 -40.89 68.68 -26.88
CA GLU A 1074 -41.20 69.36 -25.61
C GLU A 1074 -41.03 68.41 -24.41
N ALA A 1075 -41.30 67.11 -24.60
CA ALA A 1075 -41.06 66.08 -23.59
C ALA A 1075 -40.79 64.68 -24.17
N LEU A 1076 -40.30 63.77 -23.32
CA LEU A 1076 -39.95 62.38 -23.59
C LEU A 1076 -40.52 61.47 -22.48
N GLN A 1077 -40.93 60.25 -22.81
CA GLN A 1077 -41.20 59.16 -21.85
C GLN A 1077 -40.43 57.92 -22.29
N VAL A 1078 -39.88 57.17 -21.34
CA VAL A 1078 -39.09 55.94 -21.57
C VAL A 1078 -39.46 54.88 -20.53
N ARG A 1079 -39.61 53.62 -20.94
CA ARG A 1079 -39.81 52.46 -20.07
C ARG A 1079 -38.95 51.27 -20.52
N LEU A 1080 -38.61 50.38 -19.59
CA LEU A 1080 -38.08 49.06 -19.89
C LEU A 1080 -39.22 48.05 -19.89
N VAL A 1081 -39.16 47.04 -20.75
CA VAL A 1081 -40.11 45.92 -20.82
C VAL A 1081 -39.29 44.63 -20.97
N GLU A 1082 -39.59 43.60 -20.19
CA GLU A 1082 -38.90 42.31 -20.26
C GLU A 1082 -39.32 41.53 -21.51
N LYS A 1083 -38.37 40.83 -22.11
CA LYS A 1083 -38.63 39.92 -23.23
C LYS A 1083 -39.10 38.57 -22.69
N LYS A 1084 -40.09 37.99 -23.38
CA LYS A 1084 -40.52 36.60 -23.17
C LYS A 1084 -39.68 35.66 -24.02
#